data_AF-A0A0U4EIB5-F1
#
_entry.id   AF-A0A0U4EIB5-F1
#
_cell.length_a   1.000
_cell.length_b   1.000
_cell.length_c   1.000
_cell.angle_alpha   90.00
_cell.angle_beta   90.00
_cell.angle_gamma   90.00
#
_symmetry.space_group_name_H-M   'P 1'
#
loop_
_entity.id
_entity.type
_entity.pdbx_description
1 polymer ?
#
loop_
_entity_poly.entity_id
_entity_poly.type
_entity_poly.pdbx_seq_one_letter_code
_entity_poly.pdbx_strand_id
1 'polypeptide(L)'
;MFKKVSLVLFVFLLAFSHFFHVSAAEITEKTLQENTAKKNHSESQTLKETTDPDEKVRVIVELQEDAPIEKATEKGVTFKSLKPTEKEELQNQAKQAQETVKNEMSTEQIEADYLQEFSTVVNGFSAEVKQGDIESIKKISNVDKVHTVNKYKRPEATPDMKYSKELVQAQQSWRDYGYKGEGMTVGVIDTGIDPSHRDMVLSDETEPAHTEESVQEAVENEDLPGEFYTEKVPYGYNYMDENDEIVDNAAGASMHGMHVAGTVGANGDEENGGIMGIAPEAQLLALKVFGNDPEVEYTYGDIYVKAMDDSIKLGVDALNLSLGSPAGFVNADAPEQQAVKRAVDNGVLVSISAGNSNKFADGFYYPLASNPDYGVNGSPGIAEHSLQVASYENTYMDVDAVDYTIDGTEESAPFLSASSTHPSDYVQKSFEVADVGLGYPEDFEGKDVQGKYALIQRGELAFTEKTLNAQEAGAEGAIIYNNVDGIVNMATDASIEIPQLFMLKNDGDKLAAALQDGQDVTLNFNDGTATISNPDAGKMSTFTSWGLTPNLDFKPEITAPGGQILSTLNNDEYGLMSGTSMAAPHVSGGGALVMQQLDEEFGLEGTGRVSMAKNMMMNTSELVEFEGSYVSPAGRVRVRCSFMLPCLHRQW
;
A
#
# COMPACT_ATOMS: atom_id res chain seq x y z
N MET A 1 -14.05 -40.97 -71.26
CA MET A 1 -15.06 -39.98 -70.81
C MET A 1 -15.09 -39.84 -69.29
N PHE A 2 -13.94 -40.04 -68.63
CA PHE A 2 -13.71 -40.00 -67.17
C PHE A 2 -12.53 -39.05 -66.89
N LYS A 3 -12.60 -37.83 -67.43
CA LYS A 3 -11.59 -36.75 -67.24
C LYS A 3 -12.21 -35.34 -67.12
N LYS A 4 -13.52 -35.23 -66.87
CA LYS A 4 -14.23 -33.95 -66.66
C LYS A 4 -15.00 -33.82 -65.33
N VAL A 5 -14.93 -34.82 -64.45
CA VAL A 5 -15.48 -34.73 -63.08
C VAL A 5 -14.43 -34.28 -62.06
N SER A 6 -13.14 -34.41 -62.38
CA SER A 6 -12.03 -34.06 -61.46
C SER A 6 -11.65 -32.58 -61.43
N LEU A 7 -12.19 -31.73 -62.32
CA LEU A 7 -11.92 -30.28 -62.33
C LEU A 7 -13.02 -29.46 -61.61
N VAL A 8 -14.22 -30.03 -61.41
CA VAL A 8 -15.35 -29.32 -60.78
C VAL A 8 -15.33 -29.45 -59.25
N LEU A 9 -14.74 -30.52 -58.70
CA LEU A 9 -14.57 -30.66 -57.24
C LEU A 9 -13.43 -29.79 -56.66
N PHE A 10 -12.43 -29.45 -57.47
CA PHE A 10 -11.31 -28.57 -57.04
C PHE A 10 -11.69 -27.09 -56.99
N VAL A 11 -12.75 -26.68 -57.70
CA VAL A 11 -13.30 -25.30 -57.65
C VAL A 11 -14.30 -25.12 -56.49
N PHE A 12 -14.88 -26.21 -55.97
CA PHE A 12 -15.82 -26.15 -54.84
C PHE A 12 -15.12 -26.16 -53.47
N LEU A 13 -13.91 -26.70 -53.36
CA LEU A 13 -13.12 -26.77 -52.11
C LEU A 13 -12.24 -25.54 -51.83
N LEU A 14 -12.04 -24.64 -52.81
CA LEU A 14 -11.35 -23.36 -52.62
C LEU A 14 -12.30 -22.19 -52.29
N ALA A 15 -13.61 -22.42 -52.27
CA ALA A 15 -14.63 -21.39 -52.03
C ALA A 15 -15.21 -21.37 -50.61
N PHE A 16 -14.76 -22.25 -49.70
CA PHE A 16 -15.33 -22.38 -48.34
C PHE A 16 -14.31 -22.43 -47.19
N SER A 17 -13.04 -22.06 -47.41
CA SER A 17 -12.00 -22.09 -46.36
C SER A 17 -11.62 -20.73 -45.76
N HIS A 18 -12.44 -19.68 -45.89
CA HIS A 18 -12.21 -18.37 -45.25
C HIS A 18 -13.47 -17.82 -44.55
N PHE A 19 -14.08 -18.62 -43.67
CA PHE A 19 -15.15 -18.13 -42.79
C PHE A 19 -15.07 -18.80 -41.41
N PHE A 20 -14.12 -18.33 -40.59
CA PHE A 20 -14.30 -18.07 -39.16
C PHE A 20 -13.27 -17.00 -38.76
N HIS A 21 -13.46 -15.78 -39.26
CA HIS A 21 -12.93 -14.59 -38.61
C HIS A 21 -13.99 -14.13 -37.63
N VAL A 22 -13.69 -14.20 -36.33
CA VAL A 22 -14.43 -13.45 -35.31
C VAL A 22 -14.30 -11.98 -35.67
N SER A 23 -15.46 -11.35 -35.85
CA SER A 23 -15.64 -9.95 -36.23
C SER A 23 -15.06 -9.05 -35.15
N ALA A 24 -13.81 -8.60 -35.31
CA ALA A 24 -13.46 -7.25 -34.92
C ALA A 24 -14.20 -6.34 -35.90
N ALA A 25 -15.16 -5.55 -35.41
CA ALA A 25 -15.85 -4.58 -36.23
C ALA A 25 -14.81 -3.61 -36.81
N GLU A 26 -14.57 -3.67 -38.12
CA GLU A 26 -13.76 -2.67 -38.83
C GLU A 26 -14.41 -1.30 -38.67
N ILE A 27 -13.82 -0.47 -37.83
CA ILE A 27 -14.12 0.96 -37.78
C ILE A 27 -13.55 1.54 -39.08
N THR A 28 -14.37 1.58 -40.14
CA THR A 28 -14.00 2.27 -41.38
C THR A 28 -13.66 3.72 -41.08
N GLU A 29 -12.68 4.27 -41.80
CA GLU A 29 -12.22 5.68 -41.72
C GLU A 29 -13.39 6.70 -41.85
N LYS A 30 -14.50 6.27 -42.46
CA LYS A 30 -15.76 7.02 -42.55
C LYS A 30 -16.49 7.14 -41.21
N THR A 31 -16.43 6.15 -40.34
CA THR A 31 -16.99 6.15 -38.97
C THR A 31 -16.19 7.07 -38.05
N LEU A 32 -14.86 7.17 -38.25
CA LEU A 32 -14.00 8.16 -37.58
C LEU A 32 -14.29 9.59 -38.08
N GLN A 33 -14.48 9.78 -39.39
CA GLN A 33 -14.85 11.10 -39.94
C GLN A 33 -16.26 11.56 -39.55
N GLU A 34 -17.23 10.66 -39.42
CA GLU A 34 -18.59 11.01 -38.95
C GLU A 34 -18.60 11.42 -37.46
N ASN A 35 -17.69 10.88 -36.64
CA ASN A 35 -17.46 11.38 -35.27
C ASN A 35 -16.61 12.66 -35.23
N THR A 36 -15.72 12.88 -36.21
CA THR A 36 -14.93 14.12 -36.33
C THR A 36 -15.77 15.31 -36.84
N ALA A 37 -16.85 15.02 -37.59
CA ALA A 37 -17.80 16.02 -38.08
C ALA A 37 -18.78 16.53 -37.02
N LYS A 38 -18.83 15.90 -35.83
CA LYS A 38 -19.42 16.49 -34.62
C LYS A 38 -18.35 17.25 -33.82
N LYS A 39 -17.59 18.12 -34.50
CA LYS A 39 -17.03 19.34 -33.86
C LYS A 39 -18.19 20.29 -33.56
N ASN A 40 -19.10 19.86 -32.68
CA ASN A 40 -19.91 20.80 -31.95
C ASN A 40 -18.96 21.46 -30.96
N HIS A 41 -18.87 22.78 -31.04
CA HIS A 41 -18.36 23.62 -29.99
C HIS A 41 -18.64 22.98 -28.63
N SER A 42 -17.60 22.53 -27.94
CA SER A 42 -17.61 22.66 -26.49
C SER A 42 -17.53 24.17 -26.27
N GLU A 43 -18.68 24.84 -26.39
CA GLU A 43 -18.96 25.92 -25.47
C GLU A 43 -18.66 25.32 -24.10
N SER A 44 -17.81 25.99 -23.32
CA SER A 44 -17.71 25.72 -21.89
C SER A 44 -19.13 25.76 -21.39
N GLN A 45 -19.75 24.59 -21.22
CA GLN A 45 -20.98 24.50 -20.48
C GLN A 45 -20.53 24.96 -19.10
N THR A 46 -21.01 26.12 -18.69
CA THR A 46 -21.00 26.48 -17.28
C THR A 46 -21.64 25.28 -16.59
N LEU A 47 -20.80 24.47 -15.93
CA LEU A 47 -21.28 23.38 -15.11
C LEU A 47 -22.29 24.04 -14.18
N LYS A 48 -23.55 23.61 -14.24
CA LYS A 48 -24.53 24.09 -13.27
C LYS A 48 -23.98 23.67 -11.91
N GLU A 49 -23.94 24.58 -10.95
CA GLU A 49 -23.79 24.19 -9.55
C GLU A 49 -24.88 23.16 -9.25
N THR A 50 -24.44 21.92 -9.03
CA THR A 50 -25.31 20.78 -8.70
C THR A 50 -25.39 20.57 -7.19
N THR A 51 -24.69 21.38 -6.40
CA THR A 51 -24.61 21.28 -4.95
C THR A 51 -25.92 21.72 -4.31
N ASP A 52 -26.55 20.81 -3.57
CA ASP A 52 -27.74 21.08 -2.78
C ASP A 52 -27.34 21.94 -1.56
N PRO A 53 -27.87 23.17 -1.41
CA PRO A 53 -27.49 24.04 -0.30
C PRO A 53 -27.85 23.48 1.08
N ASP A 54 -28.82 22.56 1.15
CA ASP A 54 -29.25 21.92 2.40
C ASP A 54 -28.46 20.63 2.71
N GLU A 55 -27.58 20.18 1.82
CA GLU A 55 -26.68 19.04 2.07
C GLU A 55 -25.71 19.37 3.21
N LYS A 56 -25.60 18.47 4.20
CA LYS A 56 -24.58 18.58 5.24
C LYS A 56 -23.23 18.14 4.68
N VAL A 57 -22.22 18.97 4.88
CA VAL A 57 -20.84 18.73 4.47
C VAL A 57 -19.90 18.96 5.63
N ARG A 58 -18.84 18.14 5.69
CA ARG A 58 -17.77 18.28 6.68
C ARG A 58 -16.75 19.29 6.19
N VAL A 59 -16.44 20.29 7.02
CA VAL A 59 -15.49 21.36 6.70
C VAL A 59 -14.42 21.52 7.77
N ILE A 60 -13.24 22.00 7.39
CA ILE A 60 -12.24 22.59 8.29
C ILE A 60 -12.35 24.12 8.15
N VAL A 61 -12.52 24.81 9.27
CA VAL A 61 -12.48 26.27 9.37
C VAL A 61 -11.10 26.67 9.90
N GLU A 62 -10.28 27.27 9.05
CA GLU A 62 -8.95 27.80 9.41
C GLU A 62 -9.07 29.28 9.79
N LEU A 63 -8.38 29.67 10.86
CA LEU A 63 -8.38 31.04 11.38
C LEU A 63 -7.23 31.86 10.78
N GLN A 64 -7.35 33.19 10.84
CA GLN A 64 -6.35 34.13 10.32
C GLN A 64 -5.04 34.16 11.10
N GLU A 65 -5.05 33.72 12.35
CA GLU A 65 -3.83 33.62 13.16
C GLU A 65 -3.06 32.34 12.80
N ASP A 66 -1.75 32.47 12.62
CA ASP A 66 -0.87 31.34 12.28
C ASP A 66 -1.03 30.17 13.26
N ALA A 67 -0.76 28.96 12.77
CA ALA A 67 -0.79 27.76 13.59
C ALA A 67 0.26 27.85 14.73
N PRO A 68 -0.02 27.40 15.96
CA PRO A 68 0.93 27.47 17.07
C PRO A 68 2.32 26.88 16.76
N ILE A 69 2.39 25.83 15.94
CA ILE A 69 3.65 25.25 15.46
C ILE A 69 4.50 26.21 14.63
N GLU A 70 3.87 27.13 13.90
CA GLU A 70 4.57 28.10 13.05
C GLU A 70 5.30 29.13 13.91
N LYS A 71 4.78 29.45 15.11
CA LYS A 71 5.46 30.33 16.08
C LYS A 71 6.76 29.73 16.63
N ALA A 72 6.84 28.40 16.75
CA ALA A 72 8.10 27.73 17.07
C ALA A 72 9.09 27.84 15.90
N THR A 73 8.59 27.53 14.69
CA THR A 73 9.39 27.52 13.46
C THR A 73 9.94 28.91 13.12
N GLU A 74 9.15 29.98 13.34
CA GLU A 74 9.59 31.39 13.21
C GLU A 74 10.74 31.76 14.15
N LYS A 75 10.82 31.10 15.32
CA LYS A 75 11.91 31.25 16.29
C LYS A 75 13.14 30.38 15.96
N GLY A 76 13.04 29.55 14.92
CA GLY A 76 14.08 28.62 14.49
C GLY A 76 14.22 27.40 15.39
N VAL A 77 13.16 27.01 16.09
CA VAL A 77 13.14 25.85 17.00
C VAL A 77 11.93 24.95 16.72
N THR A 78 11.98 23.70 17.16
CA THR A 78 10.84 22.77 17.03
C THR A 78 9.78 23.05 18.09
N PHE A 79 8.53 22.65 17.85
CA PHE A 79 7.44 22.78 18.81
C PHE A 79 7.74 21.97 20.08
N LYS A 80 8.28 20.75 19.93
CA LYS A 80 8.76 19.91 21.05
C LYS A 80 9.73 20.64 21.97
N SER A 81 10.58 21.52 21.42
CA SER A 81 11.60 22.26 22.18
C SER A 81 11.08 23.51 22.92
N LEU A 82 9.85 23.95 22.65
CA LEU A 82 9.24 25.05 23.39
C LEU A 82 9.02 24.68 24.85
N LYS A 83 9.07 25.68 25.73
CA LYS A 83 8.75 25.47 27.15
C LYS A 83 7.28 25.07 27.29
N PRO A 84 6.92 24.17 28.24
CA PRO A 84 5.53 23.77 28.44
C PRO A 84 4.56 24.95 28.59
N THR A 85 4.93 25.95 29.40
CA THR A 85 4.11 27.17 29.59
C THR A 85 3.89 27.98 28.31
N GLU A 86 4.85 27.94 27.39
CA GLU A 86 4.77 28.68 26.13
C GLU A 86 3.90 27.93 25.11
N LYS A 87 3.98 26.60 25.07
CA LYS A 87 3.06 25.77 24.27
C LYS A 87 1.62 25.96 24.74
N GLU A 88 1.40 25.85 26.06
CA GLU A 88 0.10 26.03 26.69
C GLU A 88 -0.47 27.43 26.38
N GLU A 89 0.35 28.48 26.43
CA GLU A 89 -0.09 29.84 26.08
C GLU A 89 -0.52 29.94 24.61
N LEU A 90 0.27 29.42 23.67
CA LEU A 90 -0.04 29.47 22.24
C LEU A 90 -1.29 28.64 21.89
N GLN A 91 -1.40 27.44 22.46
CA GLN A 91 -2.57 26.57 22.29
C GLN A 91 -3.83 27.21 22.86
N ASN A 92 -3.76 27.79 24.08
CA ASN A 92 -4.90 28.47 24.69
C ASN A 92 -5.32 29.72 23.91
N GLN A 93 -4.38 30.45 23.31
CA GLN A 93 -4.69 31.57 22.41
C GLN A 93 -5.46 31.08 21.18
N ALA A 94 -4.99 30.01 20.53
CA ALA A 94 -5.67 29.40 19.39
C ALA A 94 -7.09 28.94 19.77
N LYS A 95 -7.25 28.20 20.87
CA LYS A 95 -8.56 27.74 21.38
C LYS A 95 -9.51 28.90 21.67
N GLN A 96 -9.03 29.99 22.27
CA GLN A 96 -9.85 31.19 22.52
C GLN A 96 -10.30 31.90 21.23
N ALA A 97 -9.43 31.96 20.22
CA ALA A 97 -9.78 32.49 18.91
C ALA A 97 -10.86 31.63 18.24
N GLN A 98 -10.72 30.31 18.32
CA GLN A 98 -11.70 29.34 17.81
C GLN A 98 -13.06 29.48 18.50
N GLU A 99 -13.09 29.54 19.83
CA GLU A 99 -14.34 29.79 20.58
C GLU A 99 -15.00 31.11 20.18
N THR A 100 -14.23 32.15 19.86
CA THR A 100 -14.79 33.42 19.36
C THR A 100 -15.52 33.22 18.03
N VAL A 101 -14.92 32.49 17.09
CA VAL A 101 -15.52 32.15 15.79
C VAL A 101 -16.76 31.26 15.97
N LYS A 102 -16.69 30.21 16.80
CA LYS A 102 -17.84 29.32 17.09
C LYS A 102 -19.04 30.10 17.68
N ASN A 103 -18.77 31.08 18.55
CA ASN A 103 -19.80 31.96 19.11
C ASN A 103 -20.39 32.92 18.05
N GLU A 104 -19.58 33.42 17.11
CA GLU A 104 -20.05 34.24 16.00
C GLU A 104 -20.92 33.41 15.03
N MET A 105 -20.50 32.19 14.68
CA MET A 105 -21.31 31.24 13.89
C MET A 105 -22.69 31.00 14.53
N SER A 106 -22.74 30.77 15.84
CA SER A 106 -24.00 30.60 16.58
C SER A 106 -24.87 31.87 16.52
N THR A 107 -24.26 33.05 16.63
CA THR A 107 -24.96 34.35 16.55
C THR A 107 -25.55 34.59 15.15
N GLU A 108 -24.85 34.15 14.10
CA GLU A 108 -25.33 34.18 12.71
C GLU A 108 -26.35 33.08 12.39
N GLN A 109 -26.73 32.26 13.38
CA GLN A 109 -27.68 31.15 13.24
C GLN A 109 -27.19 30.05 12.28
N ILE A 110 -25.88 29.90 12.16
CA ILE A 110 -25.26 28.80 11.41
C ILE A 110 -25.33 27.56 12.29
N GLU A 111 -26.01 26.53 11.80
CA GLU A 111 -26.11 25.23 12.47
C GLU A 111 -24.84 24.43 12.16
N ALA A 112 -24.06 24.14 13.20
CA ALA A 112 -22.79 23.44 13.07
C ALA A 112 -22.67 22.35 14.14
N ASP A 113 -22.37 21.13 13.70
CA ASP A 113 -21.97 20.03 14.57
C ASP A 113 -20.44 20.00 14.62
N TYR A 114 -19.84 20.54 15.69
CA TYR A 114 -18.37 20.62 15.84
C TYR A 114 -17.79 19.24 16.10
N LEU A 115 -16.67 18.93 15.43
CA LEU A 115 -16.07 17.58 15.42
C LEU A 115 -14.66 17.62 16.04
N GLN A 116 -13.67 18.17 15.34
CA GLN A 116 -12.28 18.18 15.80
C GLN A 116 -11.80 19.60 16.09
N GLU A 117 -10.93 19.73 17.09
CA GLU A 117 -10.23 20.99 17.40
C GLU A 117 -8.74 20.84 17.13
N PHE A 118 -8.17 21.77 16.36
CA PHE A 118 -6.76 21.80 16.02
C PHE A 118 -6.08 22.95 16.75
N SER A 119 -5.02 22.65 17.49
CA SER A 119 -4.32 23.66 18.32
C SER A 119 -2.82 23.63 18.13
N THR A 120 -2.29 22.91 17.14
CA THR A 120 -0.85 22.86 16.88
C THR A 120 -0.51 22.97 15.40
N VAL A 121 -0.89 22.03 14.55
CA VAL A 121 -0.59 22.02 13.10
C VAL A 121 -1.54 22.83 12.25
N VAL A 122 -2.75 23.06 12.74
CA VAL A 122 -3.75 23.94 12.14
C VAL A 122 -4.30 24.80 13.27
N ASN A 123 -4.51 26.10 13.04
CA ASN A 123 -5.31 26.92 13.93
C ASN A 123 -6.75 26.91 13.42
N GLY A 124 -7.59 26.04 13.98
CA GLY A 124 -8.89 25.77 13.39
C GLY A 124 -9.69 24.72 14.12
N PHE A 125 -10.87 24.45 13.58
CA PHE A 125 -11.71 23.34 13.99
C PHE A 125 -12.43 22.75 12.77
N SER A 126 -12.90 21.52 12.87
CA SER A 126 -13.81 20.94 11.90
C SER A 126 -15.23 20.88 12.41
N ALA A 127 -16.18 20.94 11.47
CA ALA A 127 -17.61 20.86 11.76
C ALA A 127 -18.39 20.28 10.57
N GLU A 128 -19.53 19.65 10.83
CA GLU A 128 -20.55 19.43 9.81
C GLU A 128 -21.47 20.65 9.75
N VAL A 129 -21.60 21.25 8.57
CA VAL A 129 -22.42 22.44 8.30
C VAL A 129 -23.21 22.24 7.01
N LYS A 130 -24.21 23.08 6.75
CA LYS A 130 -24.89 23.07 5.44
C LYS A 130 -23.97 23.65 4.37
N GLN A 131 -23.99 23.06 3.18
CA GLN A 131 -23.23 23.55 2.03
C GLN A 131 -23.52 25.03 1.73
N GLY A 132 -24.77 25.47 1.92
CA GLY A 132 -25.18 26.87 1.72
C GLY A 132 -24.59 27.86 2.74
N ASP A 133 -24.13 27.40 3.91
CA ASP A 133 -23.63 28.26 4.99
C ASP A 133 -22.12 28.56 4.85
N ILE A 134 -21.38 27.82 4.02
CA ILE A 134 -19.92 27.99 3.84
C ILE A 134 -19.54 29.44 3.51
N GLU A 135 -20.29 30.11 2.63
CA GLU A 135 -20.01 31.51 2.23
C GLU A 135 -20.36 32.53 3.31
N SER A 136 -21.15 32.15 4.32
CA SER A 136 -21.39 32.95 5.51
C SER A 136 -20.24 32.75 6.50
N ILE A 137 -19.81 31.50 6.73
CA ILE A 137 -18.67 31.17 7.60
C ILE A 137 -17.40 31.91 7.13
N LYS A 138 -17.13 31.96 5.82
CA LYS A 138 -15.98 32.71 5.27
C LYS A 138 -16.01 34.22 5.53
N LYS A 139 -17.16 34.79 5.91
CA LYS A 139 -17.31 36.24 6.19
C LYS A 139 -17.16 36.58 7.67
N ILE A 140 -17.16 35.58 8.55
CA ILE A 140 -17.00 35.74 10.00
C ILE A 140 -15.64 36.35 10.30
N SER A 141 -15.60 37.29 11.25
CA SER A 141 -14.36 37.95 11.63
C SER A 141 -13.38 36.92 12.23
N ASN A 142 -12.15 36.88 11.69
CA ASN A 142 -11.06 35.93 12.00
C ASN A 142 -11.08 34.56 11.31
N VAL A 143 -12.04 34.26 10.43
CA VAL A 143 -11.92 33.12 9.52
C VAL A 143 -11.01 33.50 8.35
N ASP A 144 -10.01 32.66 8.05
CA ASP A 144 -9.17 32.79 6.85
C ASP A 144 -9.80 31.99 5.69
N LYS A 145 -9.98 30.68 5.92
CA LYS A 145 -10.46 29.76 4.88
C LYS A 145 -11.41 28.72 5.45
N VAL A 146 -12.26 28.21 4.57
CA VAL A 146 -13.15 27.09 4.86
C VAL A 146 -12.95 26.05 3.77
N HIS A 147 -12.52 24.85 4.17
CA HIS A 147 -12.17 23.75 3.28
C HIS A 147 -13.14 22.60 3.45
N THR A 148 -13.70 22.09 2.36
CA THR A 148 -14.44 20.83 2.41
C THR A 148 -13.46 19.68 2.63
N VAL A 149 -13.82 18.77 3.53
CA VAL A 149 -12.96 17.66 3.92
C VAL A 149 -13.06 16.49 2.95
N ASN A 150 -11.92 15.93 2.57
CA ASN A 150 -11.85 14.74 1.72
C ASN A 150 -12.18 13.47 2.51
N LYS A 151 -12.86 12.53 1.85
CA LYS A 151 -13.08 11.16 2.35
C LYS A 151 -12.03 10.23 1.77
N TYR A 152 -11.50 9.34 2.60
CA TYR A 152 -10.48 8.36 2.23
C TYR A 152 -10.98 6.98 2.56
N LYS A 153 -11.00 6.07 1.59
CA LYS A 153 -11.42 4.69 1.85
C LYS A 153 -10.37 3.97 2.69
N ARG A 154 -10.84 2.99 3.47
CA ARG A 154 -9.97 2.02 4.14
C ARG A 154 -9.06 1.37 3.09
N PRO A 155 -7.76 1.23 3.36
CA PRO A 155 -6.86 0.55 2.43
C PRO A 155 -7.34 -0.88 2.16
N GLU A 156 -7.47 -1.23 0.88
CA GLU A 156 -7.71 -2.61 0.46
C GLU A 156 -6.36 -3.33 0.42
N ALA A 157 -6.21 -4.39 1.23
CA ALA A 157 -5.03 -5.26 1.22
C ALA A 157 -5.38 -6.55 0.46
N THR A 158 -4.57 -6.92 -0.54
CA THR A 158 -4.57 -8.27 -1.10
C THR A 158 -3.58 -9.13 -0.30
N PRO A 159 -4.03 -10.19 0.38
CA PRO A 159 -3.13 -11.05 1.14
C PRO A 159 -2.24 -11.86 0.18
N ASP A 160 -0.90 -11.78 0.31
CA ASP A 160 0.03 -12.55 -0.55
C ASP A 160 1.41 -12.82 0.10
N MET A 161 1.81 -14.10 0.09
CA MET A 161 3.07 -14.87 0.40
C MET A 161 4.52 -14.28 0.61
N LYS A 162 5.09 -14.33 1.84
CA LYS A 162 6.35 -13.84 2.55
C LYS A 162 7.53 -13.09 1.88
N TYR A 163 8.11 -12.15 2.67
CA TYR A 163 9.50 -11.58 2.80
C TYR A 163 9.67 -10.08 2.42
N SER A 164 10.56 -9.33 3.09
CA SER A 164 10.94 -7.95 2.64
C SER A 164 12.18 -7.29 3.28
N LYS A 165 12.57 -7.66 4.50
CA LYS A 165 13.52 -6.86 5.30
C LYS A 165 14.97 -6.81 4.77
N GLU A 166 15.41 -7.83 4.02
CA GLU A 166 16.77 -7.90 3.47
C GLU A 166 17.02 -6.89 2.34
N LEU A 167 15.95 -6.45 1.68
CA LEU A 167 15.99 -5.63 0.48
C LEU A 167 16.39 -4.18 0.72
N VAL A 168 16.03 -3.62 1.87
CA VAL A 168 16.35 -2.23 2.23
C VAL A 168 17.66 -2.09 3.00
N GLN A 169 18.37 -3.20 3.24
CA GLN A 169 19.66 -3.25 3.93
C GLN A 169 19.61 -2.81 5.41
N ALA A 170 18.45 -2.97 6.07
CA ALA A 170 18.27 -2.58 7.48
C ALA A 170 19.20 -3.37 8.42
N GLN A 171 19.22 -4.70 8.34
CA GLN A 171 20.10 -5.56 9.15
C GLN A 171 21.59 -5.22 9.01
N GLN A 172 22.00 -4.80 7.82
CA GLN A 172 23.39 -4.38 7.58
C GLN A 172 23.67 -3.01 8.17
N SER A 173 22.67 -2.13 8.25
CA SER A 173 22.77 -0.84 8.94
C SER A 173 22.96 -1.04 10.44
N TRP A 174 22.15 -1.91 11.05
CA TRP A 174 22.27 -2.26 12.47
C TRP A 174 23.66 -2.81 12.80
N ARG A 175 24.16 -3.72 11.97
CA ARG A 175 25.48 -4.35 12.18
C ARG A 175 26.64 -3.39 11.94
N ASP A 176 26.57 -2.57 10.89
CA ASP A 176 27.71 -1.78 10.45
C ASP A 176 27.78 -0.41 11.15
N TYR A 177 26.64 0.13 11.62
CA TYR A 177 26.54 1.47 12.23
C TYR A 177 25.91 1.48 13.63
N GLY A 178 25.22 0.43 14.05
CA GLY A 178 24.67 0.30 15.41
C GLY A 178 23.30 0.95 15.63
N TYR A 179 22.74 1.66 14.64
CA TYR A 179 21.44 2.32 14.75
C TYR A 179 20.27 1.34 14.57
N LYS A 180 19.41 1.17 15.57
CA LYS A 180 18.19 0.34 15.50
C LYS A 180 16.90 1.10 15.80
N GLY A 181 16.98 2.42 16.01
CA GLY A 181 15.84 3.29 16.27
C GLY A 181 15.70 3.68 17.75
N GLU A 182 16.71 3.41 18.57
CA GLU A 182 16.72 3.79 19.99
C GLU A 182 16.46 5.29 20.15
N GLY A 183 15.57 5.66 21.06
CA GLY A 183 15.19 7.06 21.31
C GLY A 183 14.35 7.71 20.21
N MET A 184 14.03 7.01 19.12
CA MET A 184 13.17 7.52 18.04
C MET A 184 11.72 7.09 18.25
N THR A 185 10.80 7.95 17.81
CA THR A 185 9.36 7.67 17.82
C THR A 185 8.76 7.76 16.43
N VAL A 186 8.04 6.71 16.00
CA VAL A 186 7.34 6.67 14.72
C VAL A 186 5.83 6.58 14.93
N GLY A 187 5.07 7.57 14.45
CA GLY A 187 3.61 7.53 14.48
C GLY A 187 3.05 6.77 13.28
N VAL A 188 2.19 5.79 13.53
CA VAL A 188 1.52 5.00 12.50
C VAL A 188 0.07 5.46 12.42
N ILE A 189 -0.25 6.23 11.37
CA ILE A 189 -1.60 6.74 11.11
C ILE A 189 -2.34 5.75 10.21
N ASP A 190 -3.14 4.87 10.81
CA ASP A 190 -3.69 3.70 10.12
C ASP A 190 -4.95 3.11 10.80
N THR A 191 -5.28 1.83 10.57
CA THR A 191 -6.47 1.14 11.11
C THR A 191 -6.34 0.69 12.57
N GLY A 192 -5.13 0.73 13.14
CA GLY A 192 -4.87 0.35 14.53
C GLY A 192 -3.61 -0.49 14.71
N ILE A 193 -3.19 -0.68 15.96
CA ILE A 193 -2.08 -1.53 16.38
C ILE A 193 -2.57 -2.43 17.51
N ASP A 194 -2.20 -3.71 17.50
CA ASP A 194 -2.32 -4.58 18.66
C ASP A 194 -1.07 -4.45 19.54
N PRO A 195 -1.12 -3.70 20.65
CA PRO A 195 0.03 -3.49 21.52
C PRO A 195 0.41 -4.75 22.32
N SER A 196 -0.45 -5.78 22.33
CA SER A 196 -0.22 -7.02 23.08
C SER A 196 0.55 -8.07 22.30
N HIS A 197 0.75 -7.85 21.00
CA HIS A 197 1.49 -8.76 20.13
C HIS A 197 2.92 -8.98 20.66
N ARG A 198 3.38 -10.24 20.67
CA ARG A 198 4.66 -10.67 21.25
C ARG A 198 5.89 -9.99 20.66
N ASP A 199 5.81 -9.54 19.41
CA ASP A 199 6.88 -8.78 18.74
C ASP A 199 6.77 -7.26 18.95
N MET A 200 5.75 -6.75 19.64
CA MET A 200 5.63 -5.34 20.00
C MET A 200 6.31 -5.08 21.35
N VAL A 201 7.63 -5.27 21.36
CA VAL A 201 8.48 -5.13 22.55
C VAL A 201 9.71 -4.25 22.25
N LEU A 202 10.32 -3.73 23.31
CA LEU A 202 11.67 -3.13 23.27
C LEU A 202 12.64 -4.08 23.97
N SER A 203 13.92 -4.03 23.58
CA SER A 203 14.96 -4.77 24.30
C SER A 203 15.19 -4.18 25.70
N ASP A 204 15.57 -5.00 26.67
CA ASP A 204 15.77 -4.59 28.09
C ASP A 204 16.78 -3.43 28.25
N GLU A 205 17.74 -3.32 27.34
CA GLU A 205 18.77 -2.27 27.32
C GLU A 205 18.33 -0.95 26.67
N THR A 206 17.19 -0.94 25.98
CA THR A 206 16.71 0.22 25.24
C THR A 206 16.10 1.24 26.20
N GLU A 207 16.61 2.47 26.16
CA GLU A 207 16.00 3.59 26.87
C GLU A 207 14.84 4.15 26.03
N PRO A 208 13.57 4.04 26.48
CA PRO A 208 12.43 4.52 25.72
C PRO A 208 12.42 6.05 25.66
N ALA A 209 12.06 6.61 24.50
CA ALA A 209 11.85 8.06 24.35
C ALA A 209 10.67 8.57 25.21
N HIS A 210 9.68 7.71 25.42
CA HIS A 210 8.47 7.94 26.17
C HIS A 210 8.27 6.85 27.22
N THR A 211 8.33 7.23 28.49
CA THR A 211 7.90 6.40 29.63
C THR A 211 6.41 6.61 29.90
N GLU A 212 5.79 5.70 30.65
CA GLU A 212 4.39 5.85 31.12
C GLU A 212 4.16 7.21 31.80
N GLU A 213 5.06 7.62 32.70
CA GLU A 213 4.99 8.92 33.38
C GLU A 213 5.04 10.09 32.39
N SER A 214 5.95 10.03 31.41
CA SER A 214 6.07 11.11 30.41
C SER A 214 4.84 11.22 29.49
N VAL A 215 4.18 10.09 29.21
CA VAL A 215 2.95 10.07 28.40
C VAL A 215 1.78 10.60 29.20
N GLN A 216 1.63 10.19 30.46
CA GLN A 216 0.60 10.73 31.36
C GLN A 216 0.75 12.25 31.51
N GLU A 217 1.98 12.74 31.70
CA GLU A 217 2.25 14.18 31.76
C GLU A 217 1.90 14.88 30.44
N ALA A 218 2.24 14.30 29.29
CA ALA A 218 1.88 14.86 27.98
C ALA A 218 0.36 14.87 27.75
N VAL A 219 -0.34 13.80 28.14
CA VAL A 219 -1.81 13.70 28.04
C VAL A 219 -2.49 14.81 28.83
N GLU A 220 -2.04 15.05 30.05
CA GLU A 220 -2.60 16.12 30.90
C GLU A 220 -2.22 17.52 30.39
N ASN A 221 -0.95 17.76 30.07
CA ASN A 221 -0.45 19.10 29.76
C ASN A 221 -0.81 19.56 28.33
N GLU A 222 -0.92 18.63 27.38
CA GLU A 222 -1.15 18.93 25.97
C GLU A 222 -2.60 18.60 25.54
N ASP A 223 -3.47 18.22 26.50
CA ASP A 223 -4.89 17.91 26.31
C ASP A 223 -5.10 16.82 25.23
N LEU A 224 -4.33 15.72 25.35
CA LEU A 224 -4.39 14.60 24.42
C LEU A 224 -5.48 13.62 24.85
N PRO A 225 -6.21 13.01 23.90
CA PRO A 225 -7.33 12.13 24.24
C PRO A 225 -6.93 10.68 24.55
N GLY A 226 -5.72 10.25 24.16
CA GLY A 226 -5.27 8.86 24.32
C GLY A 226 -4.58 8.54 25.64
N GLU A 227 -4.11 7.30 25.75
CA GLU A 227 -3.45 6.78 26.95
C GLU A 227 -2.20 5.95 26.63
N PHE A 228 -1.47 5.55 27.68
CA PHE A 228 -0.31 4.68 27.58
C PHE A 228 -0.71 3.20 27.54
N TYR A 229 -0.07 2.41 26.65
CA TYR A 229 -0.34 0.97 26.52
C TYR A 229 0.86 0.11 26.93
N THR A 230 2.00 0.25 26.23
CA THR A 230 3.22 -0.52 26.50
C THR A 230 4.47 0.32 26.24
N GLU A 231 5.64 -0.14 26.67
CA GLU A 231 6.90 0.55 26.34
C GLU A 231 7.14 0.63 24.83
N LYS A 232 6.70 -0.37 24.05
CA LYS A 232 6.81 -0.33 22.60
C LYS A 232 5.78 0.59 21.95
N VAL A 233 4.55 0.56 22.44
CA VAL A 233 3.42 1.36 21.96
C VAL A 233 3.01 2.33 23.07
N PRO A 234 3.78 3.40 23.30
CA PRO A 234 3.63 4.25 24.49
C PRO A 234 2.39 5.14 24.44
N TYR A 235 1.77 5.34 23.29
CA TYR A 235 0.54 6.14 23.17
C TYR A 235 -0.34 5.60 22.05
N GLY A 236 -1.65 5.66 22.25
CA GLY A 236 -2.62 5.38 21.20
C GLY A 236 -3.98 6.01 21.43
N TYR A 237 -4.70 6.25 20.33
CA TYR A 237 -6.09 6.71 20.36
C TYR A 237 -6.81 6.40 19.04
N ASN A 238 -8.10 6.09 19.11
CA ASN A 238 -8.97 5.96 17.96
C ASN A 238 -9.70 7.26 17.68
N TYR A 239 -9.16 8.04 16.74
CA TYR A 239 -9.67 9.35 16.33
C TYR A 239 -10.98 9.28 15.54
N MET A 240 -11.31 8.12 14.96
CA MET A 240 -12.55 7.96 14.19
C MET A 240 -13.74 7.67 15.10
N ASP A 241 -13.56 6.77 16.06
CA ASP A 241 -14.64 6.36 16.99
C ASP A 241 -14.57 7.08 18.35
N GLU A 242 -13.58 7.97 18.52
CA GLU A 242 -13.36 8.80 19.70
C GLU A 242 -13.26 8.01 21.01
N ASN A 243 -12.40 6.99 21.03
CA ASN A 243 -12.19 6.11 22.19
C ASN A 243 -10.78 5.48 22.22
N ASP A 244 -10.52 4.68 23.25
CA ASP A 244 -9.21 4.06 23.52
C ASP A 244 -9.05 2.67 22.85
N GLU A 245 -9.95 2.29 21.94
CA GLU A 245 -9.85 1.02 21.20
C GLU A 245 -8.93 1.18 19.98
N ILE A 246 -7.64 0.94 20.20
CA ILE A 246 -6.61 1.09 19.18
C ILE A 246 -6.40 -0.16 18.31
N VAL A 247 -7.09 -1.27 18.59
CA VAL A 247 -6.95 -2.51 17.82
C VAL A 247 -7.99 -2.55 16.70
N ASP A 248 -7.59 -2.93 15.49
CA ASP A 248 -8.50 -3.20 14.35
C ASP A 248 -9.18 -4.57 14.57
N ASN A 249 -10.26 -4.58 15.35
CA ASN A 249 -10.96 -5.80 15.77
C ASN A 249 -12.41 -5.89 15.24
N ALA A 250 -12.76 -5.03 14.28
CA ALA A 250 -14.02 -5.12 13.56
C ALA A 250 -14.19 -6.48 12.87
N ALA A 251 -15.45 -6.91 12.66
CA ALA A 251 -15.71 -8.10 11.85
C ALA A 251 -15.21 -7.87 10.42
N GLY A 252 -14.29 -8.71 9.94
CA GLY A 252 -13.62 -8.51 8.66
C GLY A 252 -12.51 -7.45 8.69
N ALA A 253 -12.00 -7.11 9.88
CA ALA A 253 -10.88 -6.20 10.05
C ALA A 253 -9.68 -6.64 9.19
N SER A 254 -9.12 -5.65 8.48
CA SER A 254 -7.93 -5.83 7.65
C SER A 254 -6.66 -6.07 8.47
N MET A 255 -6.61 -5.59 9.72
CA MET A 255 -5.39 -5.54 10.54
C MET A 255 -4.22 -4.81 9.84
N HIS A 256 -4.56 -3.91 8.90
CA HIS A 256 -3.62 -3.23 8.02
C HIS A 256 -2.62 -2.38 8.81
N GLY A 257 -3.10 -1.61 9.80
CA GLY A 257 -2.23 -0.81 10.66
C GLY A 257 -1.24 -1.64 11.49
N MET A 258 -1.64 -2.83 11.92
CA MET A 258 -0.77 -3.74 12.67
C MET A 258 0.35 -4.27 11.76
N HIS A 259 0.02 -4.59 10.51
CA HIS A 259 0.99 -5.01 9.50
C HIS A 259 1.96 -3.89 9.12
N VAL A 260 1.48 -2.65 9.06
CA VAL A 260 2.32 -1.46 8.86
C VAL A 260 3.26 -1.27 10.04
N ALA A 261 2.75 -1.31 11.28
CA ALA A 261 3.52 -1.15 12.50
C ALA A 261 4.63 -2.20 12.65
N GLY A 262 4.33 -3.48 12.35
CA GLY A 262 5.33 -4.54 12.34
C GLY A 262 6.48 -4.28 11.36
N THR A 263 6.16 -3.74 10.18
CA THR A 263 7.15 -3.40 9.16
C THR A 263 8.03 -2.24 9.62
N VAL A 264 7.46 -1.24 10.28
CA VAL A 264 8.24 -0.14 10.87
C VAL A 264 9.19 -0.66 11.93
N GLY A 265 8.70 -1.41 12.92
CA GLY A 265 9.48 -1.63 14.13
C GLY A 265 9.11 -2.83 14.99
N ALA A 266 8.55 -3.93 14.47
CA ALA A 266 8.51 -5.17 15.27
C ALA A 266 9.90 -5.54 15.82
N ASN A 267 9.96 -6.14 17.00
CA ASN A 267 11.19 -6.58 17.67
C ASN A 267 11.05 -8.00 18.23
N GLY A 268 10.56 -8.90 17.38
CA GLY A 268 10.36 -10.30 17.71
C GLY A 268 11.64 -11.12 17.75
N ASP A 269 11.59 -12.20 18.52
CA ASP A 269 12.63 -13.22 18.51
C ASP A 269 12.53 -14.12 17.27
N GLU A 270 13.38 -13.85 16.28
CA GLU A 270 13.41 -14.59 15.01
C GLU A 270 13.72 -16.09 15.18
N GLU A 271 14.44 -16.49 16.23
CA GLU A 271 14.72 -17.92 16.50
C GLU A 271 13.46 -18.67 16.93
N ASN A 272 12.50 -17.95 17.52
CA ASN A 272 11.21 -18.48 17.99
C ASN A 272 10.02 -18.04 17.12
N GLY A 273 10.31 -17.68 15.86
CA GLY A 273 9.32 -17.37 14.84
C GLY A 273 8.75 -15.96 14.88
N GLY A 274 9.34 -15.06 15.68
CA GLY A 274 9.07 -13.62 15.63
C GLY A 274 9.68 -12.96 14.39
N ILE A 275 9.36 -11.68 14.18
CA ILE A 275 9.94 -10.87 13.11
C ILE A 275 10.51 -9.55 13.65
N MET A 276 11.54 -9.04 12.99
CA MET A 276 12.03 -7.68 13.20
C MET A 276 11.61 -6.75 12.06
N GLY A 277 11.09 -5.58 12.41
CA GLY A 277 10.86 -4.44 11.52
C GLY A 277 12.15 -3.71 11.18
N ILE A 278 12.06 -2.57 10.49
CA ILE A 278 13.23 -1.80 10.05
C ILE A 278 13.93 -1.05 11.19
N ALA A 279 13.17 -0.51 12.13
CA ALA A 279 13.65 0.17 13.34
C ALA A 279 13.11 -0.55 14.59
N PRO A 280 13.69 -1.72 14.95
CA PRO A 280 13.15 -2.59 15.99
C PRO A 280 13.17 -1.96 17.39
N GLU A 281 14.02 -0.95 17.65
CA GLU A 281 14.10 -0.28 18.95
C GLU A 281 13.36 1.07 19.00
N ALA A 282 12.70 1.49 17.91
CA ALA A 282 11.88 2.70 17.90
C ALA A 282 10.53 2.47 18.58
N GLN A 283 10.01 3.46 19.30
CA GLN A 283 8.65 3.41 19.82
C GLN A 283 7.62 3.74 18.73
N LEU A 284 6.42 3.16 18.84
CA LEU A 284 5.35 3.30 17.86
C LEU A 284 4.14 4.01 18.47
N LEU A 285 3.67 5.11 17.87
CA LEU A 285 2.42 5.74 18.29
C LEU A 285 1.26 5.15 17.49
N ALA A 286 0.24 4.59 18.16
CA ALA A 286 -0.94 3.99 17.56
C ALA A 286 -2.00 5.06 17.25
N LEU A 287 -1.87 5.71 16.09
CA LEU A 287 -2.73 6.81 15.68
C LEU A 287 -3.86 6.30 14.78
N LYS A 288 -4.89 5.72 15.39
CA LYS A 288 -5.95 5.02 14.64
C LYS A 288 -6.95 6.02 14.05
N VAL A 289 -7.09 6.01 12.72
CA VAL A 289 -7.97 6.96 11.99
C VAL A 289 -9.08 6.27 11.20
N PHE A 290 -9.08 4.94 11.11
CA PHE A 290 -10.22 4.18 10.61
C PHE A 290 -10.93 3.52 11.79
N GLY A 291 -12.25 3.64 11.86
CA GLY A 291 -13.05 3.13 12.98
C GLY A 291 -13.25 1.62 12.92
N ASN A 292 -13.90 1.07 13.94
CA ASN A 292 -14.27 -0.34 14.02
C ASN A 292 -15.72 -0.61 13.58
N ASP A 293 -16.47 0.42 13.16
CA ASP A 293 -17.78 0.23 12.54
C ASP A 293 -17.64 -0.41 11.15
N PRO A 294 -18.10 -1.66 10.95
CA PRO A 294 -17.97 -2.36 9.67
C PRO A 294 -18.83 -1.73 8.56
N GLU A 295 -19.82 -0.88 8.89
CA GLU A 295 -20.60 -0.14 7.90
C GLU A 295 -19.87 1.12 7.39
N VAL A 296 -18.77 1.51 8.05
CA VAL A 296 -17.99 2.72 7.72
C VAL A 296 -16.62 2.33 7.17
N GLU A 297 -16.53 2.26 5.84
CA GLU A 297 -15.32 1.89 5.09
C GLU A 297 -14.38 3.08 4.78
N TYR A 298 -14.47 4.19 5.51
CA TYR A 298 -13.71 5.41 5.23
C TYR A 298 -13.29 6.18 6.48
N THR A 299 -12.33 7.07 6.30
CA THR A 299 -11.94 8.14 7.22
C THR A 299 -12.01 9.50 6.53
N TYR A 300 -11.69 10.56 7.26
CA TYR A 300 -11.74 11.94 6.80
C TYR A 300 -10.39 12.66 6.98
N GLY A 301 -10.14 13.63 6.10
CA GLY A 301 -8.94 14.47 6.14
C GLY A 301 -8.65 15.10 7.50
N ASP A 302 -9.70 15.63 8.13
CA ASP A 302 -9.60 16.33 9.41
C ASP A 302 -9.26 15.39 10.59
N ILE A 303 -9.63 14.11 10.50
CA ILE A 303 -9.34 13.08 11.52
C ILE A 303 -7.84 12.76 11.55
N TYR A 304 -7.23 12.48 10.39
CA TYR A 304 -5.78 12.25 10.39
C TYR A 304 -4.97 13.52 10.59
N VAL A 305 -5.49 14.70 10.21
CA VAL A 305 -4.86 15.98 10.58
C VAL A 305 -4.84 16.14 12.11
N LYS A 306 -5.91 15.74 12.82
CA LYS A 306 -5.90 15.70 14.30
C LYS A 306 -4.87 14.71 14.85
N ALA A 307 -4.76 13.52 14.25
CA ALA A 307 -3.74 12.56 14.64
C ALA A 307 -2.31 13.11 14.45
N MET A 308 -2.07 13.86 13.36
CA MET A 308 -0.80 14.57 13.14
C MET A 308 -0.58 15.67 14.20
N ASP A 309 -1.61 16.48 14.49
CA ASP A 309 -1.59 17.53 15.52
C ASP A 309 -1.08 17.00 16.87
N ASP A 310 -1.65 15.88 17.32
CA ASP A 310 -1.32 15.27 18.61
C ASP A 310 0.04 14.57 18.61
N SER A 311 0.38 13.88 17.53
CA SER A 311 1.69 13.22 17.42
C SER A 311 2.87 14.20 17.52
N ILE A 312 2.69 15.45 17.04
CA ILE A 312 3.71 16.49 17.16
C ILE A 312 3.83 17.02 18.59
N LYS A 313 2.73 17.11 19.34
CA LYS A 313 2.76 17.45 20.77
C LYS A 313 3.52 16.39 21.57
N LEU A 314 3.34 15.12 21.20
CA LEU A 314 4.11 13.98 21.72
C LEU A 314 5.58 13.97 21.24
N GLY A 315 5.93 14.78 20.23
CA GLY A 315 7.32 14.91 19.79
C GLY A 315 7.82 13.75 18.93
N VAL A 316 6.94 13.23 18.06
CA VAL A 316 7.22 12.21 17.04
C VAL A 316 8.36 12.62 16.10
N ASP A 317 9.17 11.66 15.64
CA ASP A 317 10.29 11.87 14.71
C ASP A 317 9.94 11.58 13.26
N ALA A 318 9.09 10.58 13.04
CA ALA A 318 8.61 10.20 11.72
C ALA A 318 7.13 9.78 11.76
N LEU A 319 6.40 10.06 10.69
CA LEU A 319 5.01 9.68 10.50
C LEU A 319 4.89 8.78 9.27
N ASN A 320 4.20 7.65 9.45
CA ASN A 320 3.79 6.78 8.38
C ASN A 320 2.29 6.95 8.13
N LEU A 321 1.92 7.32 6.89
CA LEU A 321 0.53 7.36 6.44
C LEU A 321 0.36 6.38 5.27
N SER A 322 -0.25 5.23 5.54
CA SER A 322 -0.55 4.24 4.51
C SER A 322 -2.01 4.32 4.06
N LEU A 323 -2.44 5.54 3.72
CA LEU A 323 -3.77 5.87 3.24
C LEU A 323 -3.70 6.85 2.06
N GLY A 324 -4.74 6.88 1.24
CA GLY A 324 -4.84 7.89 0.21
C GLY A 324 -6.02 7.71 -0.73
N SER A 325 -6.18 8.69 -1.60
CA SER A 325 -7.16 8.68 -2.69
C SER A 325 -6.43 8.97 -4.01
N PRO A 326 -6.63 8.17 -5.08
CA PRO A 326 -5.90 8.30 -6.32
C PRO A 326 -6.20 9.62 -7.04
N ALA A 327 -5.31 10.02 -7.96
CA ALA A 327 -5.43 11.27 -8.72
C ALA A 327 -5.60 12.51 -7.82
N GLY A 328 -4.72 12.62 -6.82
CA GLY A 328 -4.70 13.74 -5.89
C GLY A 328 -4.38 15.07 -6.58
N PHE A 329 -4.82 16.17 -5.96
CA PHE A 329 -4.51 17.53 -6.41
C PHE A 329 -3.45 18.16 -5.52
N VAL A 330 -2.47 18.84 -6.13
CA VAL A 330 -1.56 19.71 -5.38
C VAL A 330 -2.26 21.03 -5.10
N ASN A 331 -2.49 21.31 -3.82
CA ASN A 331 -3.09 22.55 -3.35
C ASN A 331 -2.35 22.96 -2.10
N ALA A 332 -1.49 23.98 -2.24
CA ALA A 332 -0.70 24.49 -1.13
C ALA A 332 -1.58 25.02 0.01
N ASP A 333 -2.83 25.42 -0.25
CA ASP A 333 -3.74 25.90 0.79
C ASP A 333 -4.56 24.77 1.44
N ALA A 334 -4.45 23.52 0.99
CA ALA A 334 -5.22 22.43 1.59
C ALA A 334 -4.72 22.13 3.02
N PRO A 335 -5.62 22.03 4.02
CA PRO A 335 -5.23 21.78 5.41
C PRO A 335 -4.37 20.53 5.58
N GLU A 336 -4.65 19.48 4.81
CA GLU A 336 -3.89 18.23 4.91
C GLU A 336 -2.45 18.39 4.38
N GLN A 337 -2.25 19.17 3.30
CA GLN A 337 -0.91 19.45 2.77
C GLN A 337 -0.14 20.44 3.65
N GLN A 338 -0.84 21.42 4.25
CA GLN A 338 -0.26 22.33 5.22
C GLN A 338 0.16 21.61 6.51
N ALA A 339 -0.64 20.65 7.00
CA ALA A 339 -0.27 19.82 8.14
C ALA A 339 1.02 19.03 7.86
N VAL A 340 1.15 18.42 6.67
CA VAL A 340 2.39 17.76 6.22
C VAL A 340 3.57 18.73 6.18
N LYS A 341 3.37 19.91 5.58
CA LYS A 341 4.42 20.93 5.49
C LYS A 341 4.90 21.35 6.88
N ARG A 342 3.97 21.69 7.78
CA ARG A 342 4.28 22.16 9.13
C ARG A 342 4.95 21.07 9.97
N ALA A 343 4.56 19.80 9.83
CA ALA A 343 5.27 18.67 10.44
C ALA A 343 6.73 18.59 9.99
N VAL A 344 6.96 18.67 8.67
CA VAL A 344 8.30 18.63 8.06
C VAL A 344 9.16 19.82 8.47
N ASP A 345 8.58 21.01 8.50
CA ASP A 345 9.28 22.21 8.97
C ASP A 345 9.70 22.10 10.44
N ASN A 346 8.96 21.30 11.21
CA ASN A 346 9.24 21.02 12.61
C ASN A 346 10.14 19.81 12.86
N GLY A 347 10.73 19.22 11.80
CA GLY A 347 11.72 18.16 11.94
C GLY A 347 11.16 16.74 11.81
N VAL A 348 9.86 16.59 11.53
CA VAL A 348 9.19 15.30 11.40
C VAL A 348 9.25 14.79 9.97
N LEU A 349 9.81 13.60 9.74
CA LEU A 349 9.75 12.96 8.43
C LEU A 349 8.36 12.39 8.17
N VAL A 350 7.69 12.79 7.09
CA VAL A 350 6.35 12.26 6.75
C VAL A 350 6.44 11.39 5.50
N SER A 351 6.32 10.08 5.66
CA SER A 351 6.30 9.10 4.56
C SER A 351 4.88 8.67 4.26
N ILE A 352 4.48 8.75 2.99
CA ILE A 352 3.10 8.48 2.56
C ILE A 352 3.10 7.54 1.36
N SER A 353 2.20 6.56 1.34
CA SER A 353 2.09 5.63 0.21
C SER A 353 1.69 6.34 -1.10
N ALA A 354 2.20 5.87 -2.24
CA ALA A 354 1.88 6.47 -3.55
C ALA A 354 0.46 6.17 -4.04
N GLY A 355 -0.13 5.07 -3.58
CA GLY A 355 -1.37 4.50 -4.07
C GLY A 355 -1.15 3.26 -4.93
N ASN A 356 -2.22 2.49 -5.13
CA ASN A 356 -2.22 1.19 -5.80
C ASN A 356 -3.06 1.22 -7.10
N SER A 357 -3.07 2.35 -7.81
CA SER A 357 -3.92 2.55 -9.00
C SER A 357 -3.16 2.57 -10.32
N ASN A 358 -1.88 2.18 -10.32
CA ASN A 358 -1.02 2.11 -11.50
C ASN A 358 -1.04 3.40 -12.34
N LYS A 359 -1.65 3.37 -13.52
CA LYS A 359 -1.77 4.48 -14.48
C LYS A 359 -3.24 4.70 -14.83
N PHE A 360 -3.56 5.86 -15.40
CA PHE A 360 -4.88 6.12 -15.95
C PHE A 360 -5.38 4.95 -16.83
N ALA A 361 -6.63 4.54 -16.64
CA ALA A 361 -7.29 3.43 -17.34
C ALA A 361 -6.73 2.02 -17.09
N ASP A 362 -5.94 1.83 -16.02
CA ASP A 362 -5.54 0.50 -15.55
C ASP A 362 -6.75 -0.44 -15.39
N GLY A 363 -6.55 -1.71 -15.72
CA GLY A 363 -7.61 -2.73 -15.78
C GLY A 363 -8.48 -2.70 -17.05
N PHE A 364 -8.37 -1.69 -17.93
CA PHE A 364 -9.13 -1.61 -19.18
C PHE A 364 -8.24 -1.52 -20.43
N TYR A 365 -7.33 -0.55 -20.49
CA TYR A 365 -6.43 -0.37 -21.62
C TYR A 365 -5.21 0.46 -21.24
N TYR A 366 -4.11 0.31 -21.99
CA TYR A 366 -2.95 1.17 -21.83
C TYR A 366 -3.27 2.63 -22.24
N PRO A 367 -2.75 3.64 -21.49
CA PRO A 367 -2.88 5.04 -21.89
C PRO A 367 -2.47 5.27 -23.34
N LEU A 368 -3.24 6.10 -24.05
CA LEU A 368 -2.91 6.50 -25.41
C LEU A 368 -1.62 7.33 -25.41
N ALA A 369 -0.71 7.06 -26.35
CA ALA A 369 0.52 7.84 -26.49
C ALA A 369 0.29 9.36 -26.71
N SER A 370 -0.90 9.75 -27.17
CA SER A 370 -1.30 11.16 -27.30
C SER A 370 -1.67 11.83 -25.97
N ASN A 371 -1.84 11.05 -24.90
CA ASN A 371 -2.27 11.49 -23.58
C ASN A 371 -1.19 11.10 -22.56
N PRO A 372 -0.05 11.81 -22.54
CA PRO A 372 1.09 11.46 -21.69
C PRO A 372 0.85 11.73 -20.20
N ASP A 373 -0.22 12.46 -19.87
CA ASP A 373 -0.65 12.71 -18.49
C ASP A 373 -1.54 11.57 -17.99
N TYR A 374 -0.90 10.48 -17.58
CA TYR A 374 -1.54 9.26 -17.08
C TYR A 374 -1.33 9.07 -15.57
N GLY A 375 -0.73 10.05 -14.90
CA GLY A 375 -0.39 9.98 -13.49
C GLY A 375 -1.63 9.91 -12.60
N VAL A 376 -1.56 9.10 -11.55
CA VAL A 376 -2.65 8.89 -10.58
C VAL A 376 -2.13 8.85 -9.14
N ASN A 377 -1.00 9.51 -8.86
CA ASN A 377 -0.47 9.64 -7.49
C ASN A 377 -1.56 10.10 -6.52
N GLY A 378 -1.60 9.47 -5.35
CA GLY A 378 -2.64 9.74 -4.38
C GLY A 378 -2.39 10.97 -3.51
N SER A 379 -3.47 11.62 -3.08
CA SER A 379 -3.48 12.53 -1.91
C SER A 379 -3.61 11.70 -0.63
N PRO A 380 -2.97 12.06 0.52
CA PRO A 380 -2.16 13.25 0.76
C PRO A 380 -0.69 13.13 0.32
N GLY A 381 -0.23 11.98 -0.18
CA GLY A 381 1.17 11.76 -0.56
C GLY A 381 1.69 12.66 -1.68
N ILE A 382 0.79 13.34 -2.40
CA ILE A 382 1.15 14.34 -3.40
C ILE A 382 1.63 15.67 -2.81
N ALA A 383 1.46 15.88 -1.50
CA ALA A 383 1.96 17.08 -0.82
C ALA A 383 3.45 17.26 -1.08
N GLU A 384 3.85 18.47 -1.51
CA GLU A 384 5.23 18.82 -1.89
C GLU A 384 6.25 18.42 -0.81
N HIS A 385 5.89 18.64 0.46
CA HIS A 385 6.78 18.37 1.59
C HIS A 385 6.74 16.92 2.08
N SER A 386 5.83 16.05 1.61
CA SER A 386 5.85 14.61 1.98
C SER A 386 7.00 13.86 1.31
N LEU A 387 7.33 12.66 1.78
CA LEU A 387 8.13 11.68 1.03
C LEU A 387 7.20 10.57 0.54
N GLN A 388 6.84 10.59 -0.75
CA GLN A 388 5.90 9.64 -1.31
C GLN A 388 6.62 8.37 -1.77
N VAL A 389 6.05 7.22 -1.42
CA VAL A 389 6.72 5.92 -1.53
C VAL A 389 6.01 4.99 -2.52
N ALA A 390 6.74 4.57 -3.53
CA ALA A 390 6.32 3.55 -4.51
C ALA A 390 6.69 2.13 -4.05
N SER A 391 6.11 1.13 -4.71
CA SER A 391 6.33 -0.29 -4.42
C SER A 391 7.17 -0.97 -5.50
N TYR A 392 8.10 -1.83 -5.06
CA TYR A 392 8.71 -2.84 -5.90
C TYR A 392 8.57 -4.24 -5.31
N GLU A 393 8.72 -5.23 -6.18
CA GLU A 393 8.56 -6.64 -5.86
C GLU A 393 9.72 -7.19 -5.03
N ASN A 394 9.37 -7.98 -4.03
CA ASN A 394 10.34 -8.58 -3.14
C ASN A 394 11.23 -9.64 -3.84
N THR A 395 12.39 -9.98 -3.27
CA THR A 395 13.32 -10.98 -3.86
C THR A 395 12.77 -12.40 -3.85
N TYR A 396 12.04 -12.71 -2.79
CA TYR A 396 11.46 -14.02 -2.55
C TYR A 396 9.96 -13.88 -2.41
N MET A 397 9.26 -14.98 -2.61
CA MET A 397 7.84 -15.07 -2.33
C MET A 397 7.61 -16.40 -1.63
N ASP A 398 6.79 -16.41 -0.58
CA ASP A 398 6.19 -17.67 -0.17
C ASP A 398 5.00 -17.96 -1.08
N VAL A 399 4.81 -19.23 -1.36
CA VAL A 399 3.67 -19.73 -2.11
C VAL A 399 3.15 -20.97 -1.41
N ASP A 400 1.93 -21.38 -1.72
CA ASP A 400 1.40 -22.62 -1.19
C ASP A 400 2.27 -23.79 -1.62
N ALA A 401 2.33 -24.82 -0.78
CA ALA A 401 3.07 -26.03 -1.03
C ALA A 401 2.14 -27.23 -1.01
N VAL A 402 2.38 -28.15 -1.95
CA VAL A 402 1.71 -29.44 -1.99
C VAL A 402 2.71 -30.51 -1.61
N ASP A 403 2.34 -31.32 -0.63
CA ASP A 403 3.11 -32.50 -0.28
C ASP A 403 2.79 -33.58 -1.31
N TYR A 404 3.80 -34.22 -1.88
CA TYR A 404 3.61 -35.30 -2.83
C TYR A 404 4.40 -36.54 -2.42
N THR A 405 3.78 -37.70 -2.67
CA THR A 405 4.36 -39.00 -2.36
C THR A 405 4.62 -39.76 -3.65
N ILE A 406 5.87 -40.21 -3.84
CA ILE A 406 6.28 -41.13 -4.92
C ILE A 406 6.79 -42.41 -4.25
N ASP A 407 6.11 -43.55 -4.46
CA ASP A 407 6.47 -44.86 -3.89
C ASP A 407 6.76 -44.84 -2.38
N GLY A 408 6.01 -44.03 -1.63
CA GLY A 408 6.14 -43.89 -0.17
C GLY A 408 7.24 -42.93 0.30
N THR A 409 7.94 -42.24 -0.60
CA THR A 409 8.83 -41.11 -0.28
C THR A 409 8.04 -39.82 -0.40
N GLU A 410 8.01 -39.04 0.69
CA GLU A 410 7.28 -37.78 0.77
C GLU A 410 8.23 -36.59 0.55
N GLU A 411 7.86 -35.70 -0.36
CA GLU A 411 8.52 -34.43 -0.65
C GLU A 411 7.45 -33.33 -0.72
N SER A 412 7.86 -32.06 -0.83
CA SER A 412 6.94 -30.93 -0.95
C SER A 412 7.35 -30.05 -2.11
N ALA A 413 6.38 -29.55 -2.88
CA ALA A 413 6.58 -28.68 -4.02
C ALA A 413 5.78 -27.38 -3.90
N PRO A 414 6.40 -26.21 -4.14
CA PRO A 414 5.70 -24.93 -4.22
C PRO A 414 4.77 -24.88 -5.44
N PHE A 415 3.61 -24.25 -5.29
CA PHE A 415 2.69 -23.97 -6.39
C PHE A 415 2.00 -22.60 -6.25
N LEU A 416 1.57 -22.04 -7.38
CA LEU A 416 0.71 -20.86 -7.44
C LEU A 416 -0.67 -21.25 -7.97
N SER A 417 -1.75 -20.81 -7.32
CA SER A 417 -3.11 -20.96 -7.84
C SER A 417 -3.51 -19.76 -8.69
N ALA A 418 -4.09 -20.00 -9.86
CA ALA A 418 -4.61 -18.95 -10.73
C ALA A 418 -6.14 -18.90 -10.81
N SER A 419 -6.82 -19.99 -10.44
CA SER A 419 -8.27 -20.10 -10.43
C SER A 419 -8.89 -19.53 -9.16
N SER A 420 -10.17 -19.15 -9.24
CA SER A 420 -10.97 -18.80 -8.05
C SER A 420 -11.26 -19.98 -7.13
N THR A 421 -11.21 -21.20 -7.67
CA THR A 421 -11.33 -22.44 -6.90
C THR A 421 -9.95 -22.85 -6.39
N HIS A 422 -9.81 -23.03 -5.07
CA HIS A 422 -8.56 -23.45 -4.44
C HIS A 422 -8.62 -24.91 -3.98
N PRO A 423 -7.51 -25.69 -4.00
CA PRO A 423 -7.48 -27.03 -3.40
C PRO A 423 -7.92 -27.05 -1.92
N SER A 424 -7.72 -25.94 -1.20
CA SER A 424 -8.15 -25.80 0.19
C SER A 424 -9.68 -25.75 0.36
N ASP A 425 -10.44 -25.49 -0.71
CA ASP A 425 -11.91 -25.51 -0.68
C ASP A 425 -12.47 -26.93 -0.66
N TYR A 426 -11.68 -27.92 -1.06
CA TYR A 426 -12.10 -29.32 -1.14
C TYR A 426 -12.04 -30.00 0.23
N VAL A 427 -13.07 -30.80 0.54
CA VAL A 427 -13.09 -31.65 1.75
C VAL A 427 -12.04 -32.77 1.63
N GLN A 428 -11.89 -33.33 0.44
CA GLN A 428 -10.81 -34.25 0.11
C GLN A 428 -9.54 -33.44 -0.13
N LYS A 429 -8.46 -33.80 0.56
CA LYS A 429 -7.15 -33.15 0.44
C LYS A 429 -6.12 -33.97 -0.33
N SER A 430 -6.42 -35.24 -0.58
CA SER A 430 -5.50 -36.20 -1.18
C SER A 430 -5.98 -36.62 -2.56
N PHE A 431 -5.14 -36.50 -3.58
CA PHE A 431 -5.50 -36.77 -4.98
C PHE A 431 -4.41 -37.57 -5.68
N GLU A 432 -4.80 -38.53 -6.52
CA GLU A 432 -3.86 -39.15 -7.46
C GLU A 432 -3.56 -38.21 -8.63
N VAL A 433 -2.46 -38.45 -9.33
CA VAL A 433 -2.01 -37.65 -10.47
C VAL A 433 -2.01 -38.47 -11.76
N ALA A 434 -2.38 -37.84 -12.87
CA ALA A 434 -2.26 -38.41 -14.21
C ALA A 434 -1.41 -37.50 -15.11
N ASP A 435 -0.34 -38.03 -15.69
CA ASP A 435 0.48 -37.32 -16.69
C ASP A 435 -0.28 -37.24 -18.01
N VAL A 436 -0.56 -36.03 -18.47
CA VAL A 436 -1.29 -35.75 -19.71
C VAL A 436 -0.46 -34.92 -20.69
N GLY A 437 0.87 -35.02 -20.61
CA GLY A 437 1.77 -34.44 -21.63
C GLY A 437 1.58 -32.93 -21.78
N LEU A 438 1.24 -32.47 -22.99
CA LEU A 438 1.03 -31.05 -23.28
C LEU A 438 -0.43 -30.61 -23.08
N GLY A 439 -1.34 -31.51 -22.71
CA GLY A 439 -2.74 -31.19 -22.45
C GLY A 439 -3.56 -30.94 -23.71
N TYR A 440 -3.18 -31.53 -24.85
CA TYR A 440 -4.05 -31.62 -26.02
C TYR A 440 -5.22 -32.56 -25.72
N PRO A 441 -6.40 -32.40 -26.36
CA PRO A 441 -7.51 -33.35 -26.20
C PRO A 441 -7.08 -34.81 -26.44
N GLU A 442 -6.19 -35.04 -27.40
CA GLU A 442 -5.63 -36.36 -27.70
C GLU A 442 -4.77 -36.94 -26.57
N ASP A 443 -4.17 -36.09 -25.73
CA ASP A 443 -3.32 -36.53 -24.60
C ASP A 443 -4.13 -37.15 -23.46
N PHE A 444 -5.45 -36.92 -23.44
CA PHE A 444 -6.41 -37.51 -22.49
C PHE A 444 -7.03 -38.82 -23.02
N GLU A 445 -6.89 -39.13 -24.31
CA GLU A 445 -7.47 -40.33 -24.90
C GLU A 445 -6.88 -41.61 -24.27
N GLY A 446 -7.74 -42.41 -23.64
CA GLY A 446 -7.35 -43.68 -23.02
C GLY A 446 -6.65 -43.53 -21.66
N LYS A 447 -6.60 -42.33 -21.08
CA LYS A 447 -6.13 -42.10 -19.71
C LYS A 447 -7.30 -41.93 -18.74
N ASP A 448 -7.14 -42.46 -17.53
CA ASP A 448 -8.11 -42.28 -16.44
C ASP A 448 -7.71 -41.08 -15.59
N VAL A 449 -8.36 -39.94 -15.85
CA VAL A 449 -8.13 -38.68 -15.12
C VAL A 449 -9.25 -38.35 -14.14
N GLN A 450 -10.30 -39.19 -14.07
CA GLN A 450 -11.49 -38.85 -13.29
C GLN A 450 -11.21 -38.88 -11.78
N GLY A 451 -11.45 -37.76 -11.10
CA GLY A 451 -11.14 -37.60 -9.67
C GLY A 451 -9.64 -37.46 -9.36
N LYS A 452 -8.81 -37.21 -10.39
CA LYS A 452 -7.36 -37.04 -10.29
C LYS A 452 -6.95 -35.63 -10.71
N TYR A 453 -5.74 -35.23 -10.34
CA TYR A 453 -5.11 -34.03 -10.88
C TYR A 453 -4.39 -34.36 -12.19
N ALA A 454 -4.62 -33.55 -13.22
CA ALA A 454 -3.91 -33.63 -14.49
C ALA A 454 -2.57 -32.89 -14.40
N LEU A 455 -1.45 -33.60 -14.56
CA LEU A 455 -0.11 -33.00 -14.67
C LEU A 455 0.19 -32.68 -16.13
N ILE A 456 0.37 -31.40 -16.43
CA ILE A 456 0.50 -30.86 -17.78
C ILE A 456 1.81 -30.07 -17.89
N GLN A 457 2.61 -30.35 -18.90
CA GLN A 457 3.80 -29.56 -19.19
C GLN A 457 3.44 -28.25 -19.91
N ARG A 458 4.08 -27.14 -19.52
CA ARG A 458 4.04 -25.89 -20.28
C ARG A 458 4.60 -26.10 -21.69
N GLY A 459 3.93 -25.56 -22.70
CA GLY A 459 4.37 -25.67 -24.08
C GLY A 459 3.46 -24.93 -25.04
N GLU A 460 3.13 -25.57 -26.15
CA GLU A 460 2.50 -24.96 -27.33
C GLU A 460 1.08 -24.42 -27.09
N LEU A 461 0.27 -25.13 -26.30
CA LEU A 461 -1.09 -24.71 -25.95
C LEU A 461 -1.14 -23.57 -24.93
N ALA A 462 -2.19 -22.74 -25.00
CA ALA A 462 -2.47 -21.74 -23.98
C ALA A 462 -2.78 -22.40 -22.62
N PHE A 463 -2.45 -21.71 -21.52
CA PHE A 463 -2.67 -22.21 -20.16
C PHE A 463 -4.15 -22.50 -19.87
N THR A 464 -5.05 -21.63 -20.33
CA THR A 464 -6.49 -21.79 -20.17
C THR A 464 -7.01 -23.00 -20.95
N GLU A 465 -6.56 -23.18 -22.20
CA GLU A 465 -6.94 -24.31 -23.05
C GLU A 465 -6.51 -25.66 -22.45
N LYS A 466 -5.30 -25.74 -21.90
CA LYS A 466 -4.80 -26.93 -21.19
C LYS A 466 -5.73 -27.34 -20.04
N THR A 467 -6.12 -26.37 -19.21
CA THR A 467 -6.97 -26.62 -18.04
C THR A 467 -8.41 -26.94 -18.44
N LEU A 468 -8.96 -26.29 -19.46
CA LEU A 468 -10.28 -26.61 -19.98
C LEU A 468 -10.36 -28.04 -20.53
N ASN A 469 -9.33 -28.48 -21.27
CA ASN A 469 -9.28 -29.87 -21.75
C ASN A 469 -9.25 -30.88 -20.59
N ALA A 470 -8.51 -30.57 -19.52
CA ALA A 470 -8.48 -31.41 -18.32
C ALA A 470 -9.83 -31.44 -17.59
N GLN A 471 -10.50 -30.30 -17.47
CA GLN A 471 -11.84 -30.17 -16.90
C GLN A 471 -12.87 -30.96 -17.71
N GLU A 472 -12.85 -30.85 -19.04
CA GLU A 472 -13.74 -31.60 -19.93
C GLU A 472 -13.52 -33.11 -19.86
N ALA A 473 -12.27 -33.54 -19.63
CA ALA A 473 -11.91 -34.94 -19.42
C ALA A 473 -12.28 -35.46 -18.01
N GLY A 474 -12.71 -34.59 -17.09
CA GLY A 474 -13.19 -34.95 -15.76
C GLY A 474 -12.12 -34.94 -14.66
N ALA A 475 -10.99 -34.26 -14.88
CA ALA A 475 -9.98 -34.03 -13.85
C ALA A 475 -10.54 -33.16 -12.71
N GLU A 476 -10.10 -33.44 -11.49
CA GLU A 476 -10.48 -32.67 -10.30
C GLU A 476 -9.64 -31.41 -10.13
N GLY A 477 -8.52 -31.32 -10.86
CA GLY A 477 -7.63 -30.16 -10.88
C GLY A 477 -6.55 -30.33 -11.95
N ALA A 478 -5.83 -29.25 -12.24
CA ALA A 478 -4.76 -29.23 -13.23
C ALA A 478 -3.50 -28.57 -12.65
N ILE A 479 -2.36 -29.25 -12.75
CA ILE A 479 -1.03 -28.70 -12.42
C ILE A 479 -0.27 -28.49 -13.72
N ILE A 480 0.01 -27.23 -14.04
CA ILE A 480 0.84 -26.86 -15.17
C ILE A 480 2.26 -26.59 -14.67
N TYR A 481 3.20 -27.49 -14.95
CA TYR A 481 4.59 -27.29 -14.57
C TYR A 481 5.38 -26.60 -15.67
N ASN A 482 6.31 -25.73 -15.28
CA ASN A 482 7.08 -24.92 -16.21
C ASN A 482 8.06 -25.79 -17.04
N ASN A 483 8.42 -25.33 -18.23
CA ASN A 483 9.38 -26.00 -19.13
C ASN A 483 10.76 -25.32 -19.16
N VAL A 484 10.91 -24.23 -18.43
CA VAL A 484 12.18 -23.53 -18.13
C VAL A 484 12.27 -23.31 -16.61
N ASP A 485 13.46 -22.96 -16.12
CA ASP A 485 13.65 -22.65 -14.69
C ASP A 485 12.84 -21.40 -14.28
N GLY A 486 12.38 -21.39 -13.03
CA GLY A 486 11.53 -20.36 -12.45
C GLY A 486 10.04 -20.74 -12.42
N ILE A 487 9.26 -20.05 -11.60
CA ILE A 487 7.81 -20.23 -11.54
C ILE A 487 7.13 -19.32 -12.58
N VAL A 488 5.95 -19.72 -13.03
CA VAL A 488 5.08 -18.92 -13.89
C VAL A 488 3.74 -18.81 -13.20
N ASN A 489 3.10 -17.65 -13.33
CA ASN A 489 1.70 -17.48 -12.99
C ASN A 489 1.03 -16.67 -14.10
N MET A 490 -0.18 -17.06 -14.49
CA MET A 490 -0.91 -16.43 -15.57
C MET A 490 -2.39 -16.36 -15.23
N ALA A 491 -3.05 -15.30 -15.70
CA ALA A 491 -4.48 -15.11 -15.50
C ALA A 491 -5.30 -16.32 -16.01
N THR A 492 -6.29 -16.71 -15.21
CA THR A 492 -7.23 -17.78 -15.53
C THR A 492 -8.40 -17.27 -16.39
N ASP A 493 -9.29 -18.18 -16.77
CA ASP A 493 -10.57 -17.87 -17.42
C ASP A 493 -11.72 -18.24 -16.49
N ALA A 494 -12.78 -17.42 -16.44
CA ALA A 494 -13.92 -17.65 -15.56
C ALA A 494 -14.71 -18.95 -15.85
N SER A 495 -14.47 -19.59 -17.01
CA SER A 495 -15.02 -20.91 -17.35
C SER A 495 -14.26 -22.09 -16.73
N ILE A 496 -13.11 -21.85 -16.10
CA ILE A 496 -12.36 -22.85 -15.34
C ILE A 496 -12.91 -22.90 -13.91
N GLU A 497 -13.53 -24.02 -13.58
CA GLU A 497 -14.19 -24.27 -12.28
C GLU A 497 -13.35 -25.18 -11.36
N ILE A 498 -12.32 -25.83 -11.90
CA ILE A 498 -11.35 -26.67 -11.15
C ILE A 498 -10.07 -25.89 -10.78
N PRO A 499 -9.33 -26.28 -9.72
CA PRO A 499 -8.03 -25.72 -9.39
C PRO A 499 -7.05 -25.74 -10.57
N GLN A 500 -6.56 -24.56 -10.93
CA GLN A 500 -5.51 -24.34 -11.92
C GLN A 500 -4.23 -23.92 -11.19
N LEU A 501 -3.28 -24.84 -11.08
CA LEU A 501 -2.05 -24.65 -10.32
C LEU A 501 -0.84 -24.56 -11.26
N PHE A 502 0.16 -23.78 -10.86
CA PHE A 502 1.45 -23.68 -11.54
C PHE A 502 2.58 -24.18 -10.66
N MET A 503 3.48 -24.98 -11.23
CA MET A 503 4.58 -25.61 -10.49
C MET A 503 5.94 -25.38 -11.18
N LEU A 504 7.01 -25.43 -10.40
CA LEU A 504 8.37 -25.38 -10.92
C LEU A 504 8.68 -26.57 -11.85
N LYS A 505 9.57 -26.33 -12.81
CA LYS A 505 10.04 -27.34 -13.75
C LYS A 505 10.61 -28.58 -13.06
N ASN A 506 11.47 -28.39 -12.06
CA ASN A 506 12.16 -29.50 -11.39
C ASN A 506 11.18 -30.46 -10.70
N ASP A 507 10.14 -29.93 -10.05
CA ASP A 507 9.16 -30.77 -9.34
C ASP A 507 8.22 -31.43 -10.35
N GLY A 508 7.74 -30.69 -11.35
CA GLY A 508 6.92 -31.26 -12.43
C GLY A 508 7.64 -32.36 -13.22
N ASP A 509 8.92 -32.19 -13.54
CA ASP A 509 9.73 -33.20 -14.22
C ASP A 509 9.88 -34.47 -13.37
N LYS A 510 10.04 -34.34 -12.04
CA LYS A 510 10.09 -35.49 -11.13
C LYS A 510 8.77 -36.27 -11.14
N LEU A 511 7.65 -35.56 -10.99
CA LEU A 511 6.31 -36.18 -10.99
C LEU A 511 6.03 -36.86 -12.33
N ALA A 512 6.34 -36.20 -13.44
CA ALA A 512 6.16 -36.77 -14.78
C ALA A 512 7.03 -38.01 -15.01
N ALA A 513 8.30 -37.98 -14.59
CA ALA A 513 9.19 -39.13 -14.69
C ALA A 513 8.68 -40.33 -13.88
N ALA A 514 8.21 -40.10 -12.64
CA ALA A 514 7.66 -41.14 -11.79
C ALA A 514 6.41 -41.79 -12.40
N LEU A 515 5.49 -40.98 -12.94
CA LEU A 515 4.28 -41.46 -13.61
C LEU A 515 4.61 -42.26 -14.88
N GLN A 516 5.64 -41.84 -15.64
CA GLN A 516 6.10 -42.56 -16.84
C GLN A 516 6.76 -43.91 -16.51
N ASP A 517 7.43 -44.00 -15.36
CA ASP A 517 8.01 -45.25 -14.83
C ASP A 517 6.94 -46.17 -14.20
N GLY A 518 5.68 -45.74 -14.17
CA GLY A 518 4.55 -46.51 -13.65
C GLY A 518 4.44 -46.52 -12.13
N GLN A 519 5.04 -45.53 -11.47
CA GLN A 519 4.94 -45.33 -10.02
C GLN A 519 3.63 -44.61 -9.68
N ASP A 520 3.11 -44.87 -8.47
CA ASP A 520 1.94 -44.16 -7.97
C ASP A 520 2.38 -42.81 -7.38
N VAL A 521 1.68 -41.75 -7.79
CA VAL A 521 1.91 -40.39 -7.30
C VAL A 521 0.64 -39.85 -6.65
N THR A 522 0.76 -39.42 -5.41
CA THR A 522 -0.33 -38.81 -4.63
C THR A 522 0.07 -37.42 -4.18
N LEU A 523 -0.84 -36.45 -4.33
CA LEU A 523 -0.74 -35.10 -3.80
C LEU A 523 -1.55 -34.98 -2.52
N ASN A 524 -1.07 -34.21 -1.56
CA ASN A 524 -1.75 -33.88 -0.31
C ASN A 524 -1.67 -32.37 -0.07
N PHE A 525 -2.82 -31.70 -0.07
CA PHE A 525 -2.93 -30.26 0.17
C PHE A 525 -3.23 -30.01 1.66
N ASN A 526 -2.17 -29.78 2.45
CA ASN A 526 -2.24 -29.61 3.91
C ASN A 526 -2.04 -28.15 4.36
N ASP A 527 -2.33 -27.18 3.47
CA ASP A 527 -2.10 -25.73 3.70
C ASP A 527 -0.64 -25.42 4.10
N GLY A 528 0.31 -26.20 3.57
CA GLY A 528 1.74 -25.96 3.71
C GLY A 528 2.19 -24.80 2.83
N THR A 529 3.35 -24.23 3.13
CA THR A 529 3.93 -23.13 2.35
C THR A 529 5.41 -23.37 2.07
N ALA A 530 5.92 -22.79 0.98
CA ALA A 530 7.33 -22.88 0.60
C ALA A 530 7.83 -21.56 0.00
N THR A 531 9.09 -21.25 0.27
CA THR A 531 9.77 -20.06 -0.27
C THR A 531 10.38 -20.33 -1.62
N ILE A 532 10.10 -19.47 -2.59
CA ILE A 532 10.72 -19.47 -3.91
C ILE A 532 11.30 -18.10 -4.27
N SER A 533 12.18 -18.07 -5.27
CA SER A 533 12.62 -16.80 -5.86
C SER A 533 11.47 -16.13 -6.61
N ASN A 534 11.26 -14.84 -6.37
CA ASN A 534 10.24 -14.07 -7.09
C ASN A 534 10.77 -13.75 -8.51
N PRO A 535 10.08 -14.18 -9.59
CA PRO A 535 10.49 -13.89 -10.97
C PRO A 535 10.45 -12.39 -11.33
N ASP A 536 9.74 -11.60 -10.53
CA ASP A 536 9.61 -10.15 -10.67
C ASP A 536 10.48 -9.38 -9.68
N ALA A 537 11.34 -10.06 -8.92
CA ALA A 537 12.27 -9.45 -7.97
C ALA A 537 12.97 -8.21 -8.52
N GLY A 538 12.82 -7.09 -7.80
CA GLY A 538 13.45 -5.81 -8.16
C GLY A 538 12.75 -5.02 -9.27
N LYS A 539 11.67 -5.53 -9.86
CA LYS A 539 10.79 -4.77 -10.75
C LYS A 539 9.79 -3.96 -9.93
N MET A 540 9.32 -2.85 -10.50
CA MET A 540 8.21 -2.09 -9.92
C MET A 540 6.97 -2.97 -9.82
N SER A 541 6.25 -2.88 -8.69
CA SER A 541 5.00 -3.60 -8.52
C SER A 541 3.97 -3.11 -9.53
N THR A 542 3.20 -4.01 -10.13
CA THR A 542 2.25 -3.69 -11.20
C THR A 542 1.17 -2.69 -10.76
N PHE A 543 0.80 -2.69 -9.48
CA PHE A 543 -0.22 -1.81 -8.91
C PHE A 543 0.30 -0.41 -8.53
N THR A 544 1.62 -0.19 -8.41
CA THR A 544 2.15 1.06 -7.83
C THR A 544 1.72 2.28 -8.65
N SER A 545 1.13 3.30 -8.00
CA SER A 545 0.67 4.50 -8.70
C SER A 545 1.84 5.29 -9.31
N TRP A 546 1.66 5.67 -10.56
CA TRP A 546 2.63 6.46 -11.35
C TRP A 546 2.30 7.95 -11.31
N GLY A 547 3.34 8.76 -11.49
CA GLY A 547 3.20 10.20 -11.73
C GLY A 547 3.06 10.59 -13.19
N LEU A 548 3.03 11.89 -13.48
CA LEU A 548 3.35 13.01 -12.57
C LEU A 548 2.15 13.48 -11.73
N THR A 549 2.43 14.43 -10.83
CA THR A 549 1.38 15.23 -10.20
C THR A 549 0.71 16.18 -11.21
N PRO A 550 -0.51 16.71 -10.93
CA PRO A 550 -1.17 17.66 -11.83
C PRO A 550 -0.40 18.97 -12.10
N ASN A 551 0.54 19.35 -11.22
CA ASN A 551 1.42 20.50 -11.39
C ASN A 551 2.82 20.14 -11.95
N LEU A 552 3.01 18.90 -12.41
CA LEU A 552 4.22 18.37 -13.05
C LEU A 552 5.43 18.17 -12.11
N ASP A 553 5.19 18.06 -10.81
CA ASP A 553 6.22 17.66 -9.85
C ASP A 553 6.53 16.17 -9.96
N PHE A 554 7.78 15.83 -9.62
CA PHE A 554 8.22 14.44 -9.60
C PHE A 554 7.76 13.75 -8.32
N LYS A 555 6.68 12.98 -8.46
CA LYS A 555 6.16 12.04 -7.48
C LYS A 555 5.94 10.68 -8.14
N PRO A 556 6.06 9.56 -7.41
CA PRO A 556 6.64 9.45 -6.06
C PRO A 556 8.17 9.70 -6.09
N GLU A 557 8.81 9.93 -4.94
CA GLU A 557 10.25 10.26 -4.88
C GLU A 557 11.16 9.06 -4.61
N ILE A 558 10.66 8.04 -3.92
CA ILE A 558 11.45 6.86 -3.54
C ILE A 558 10.62 5.59 -3.64
N THR A 559 11.29 4.45 -3.80
CA THR A 559 10.67 3.14 -3.90
C THR A 559 11.19 2.23 -2.79
N ALA A 560 10.31 1.44 -2.18
CA ALA A 560 10.64 0.42 -1.19
C ALA A 560 9.89 -0.89 -1.45
N PRO A 561 10.29 -2.01 -0.83
CA PRO A 561 9.59 -3.28 -0.99
C PRO A 561 8.14 -3.13 -0.53
N GLY A 562 7.19 -3.43 -1.41
CA GLY A 562 5.77 -3.41 -1.08
C GLY A 562 4.98 -4.58 -1.66
N GLY A 563 5.57 -5.42 -2.51
CA GLY A 563 4.97 -6.68 -2.94
C GLY A 563 5.28 -7.81 -1.95
N GLN A 564 4.23 -8.46 -1.44
CA GLN A 564 4.29 -9.69 -0.64
C GLN A 564 5.11 -9.58 0.66
N ILE A 565 4.86 -8.52 1.42
CA ILE A 565 5.60 -8.16 2.62
C ILE A 565 5.04 -8.93 3.81
N LEU A 566 5.88 -9.67 4.54
CA LEU A 566 5.45 -10.35 5.77
C LEU A 566 5.55 -9.38 6.94
N SER A 567 4.46 -9.28 7.68
CA SER A 567 4.46 -8.53 8.93
C SER A 567 3.52 -9.13 9.98
N THR A 568 3.42 -8.43 11.11
CA THR A 568 2.55 -8.78 12.23
C THR A 568 1.08 -8.53 11.89
N LEU A 569 0.20 -9.44 12.30
CA LEU A 569 -1.24 -9.23 12.40
C LEU A 569 -1.64 -9.18 13.88
N ASN A 570 -2.93 -9.04 14.19
CA ASN A 570 -3.36 -9.06 15.59
C ASN A 570 -3.25 -10.49 16.19
N ASN A 571 -3.26 -10.60 17.51
CA ASN A 571 -3.31 -11.88 18.24
C ASN A 571 -2.11 -12.82 17.98
N ASP A 572 -0.89 -12.28 17.94
CA ASP A 572 0.35 -13.03 17.66
C ASP A 572 0.38 -13.75 16.31
N GLU A 573 -0.47 -13.32 15.37
CA GLU A 573 -0.50 -13.84 14.02
C GLU A 573 0.45 -13.06 13.09
N TYR A 574 0.78 -13.68 11.97
CA TYR A 574 1.60 -13.08 10.93
C TYR A 574 0.90 -13.26 9.61
N GLY A 575 1.07 -12.26 8.76
CA GLY A 575 0.39 -12.23 7.50
C GLY A 575 1.09 -11.30 6.56
N LEU A 576 0.48 -11.18 5.40
CA LEU A 576 1.21 -10.91 4.21
C LEU A 576 0.40 -10.03 3.33
N MET A 577 0.96 -8.90 2.95
CA MET A 577 0.22 -7.88 2.23
C MET A 577 1.07 -7.29 1.12
N SER A 578 0.39 -7.02 0.00
CA SER A 578 0.94 -6.28 -1.12
C SER A 578 0.32 -4.89 -1.17
N GLY A 579 1.16 -3.87 -1.36
CA GLY A 579 0.73 -2.50 -1.53
C GLY A 579 1.84 -1.49 -1.30
N THR A 580 1.66 -0.28 -1.84
CA THR A 580 2.49 0.87 -1.46
C THR A 580 2.35 1.20 0.04
N SER A 581 1.25 0.77 0.67
CA SER A 581 1.05 0.76 2.12
C SER A 581 2.09 -0.03 2.91
N MET A 582 2.71 -1.05 2.31
CA MET A 582 3.79 -1.83 2.93
C MET A 582 5.17 -1.28 2.54
N ALA A 583 5.27 -0.53 1.45
CA ALA A 583 6.49 0.18 1.07
C ALA A 583 6.75 1.40 1.97
N ALA A 584 5.72 2.22 2.25
CA ALA A 584 5.83 3.39 3.13
C ALA A 584 6.48 3.11 4.50
N PRO A 585 6.10 2.06 5.26
CA PRO A 585 6.69 1.78 6.56
C PRO A 585 8.16 1.37 6.51
N HIS A 586 8.65 0.80 5.40
CA HIS A 586 10.09 0.58 5.22
C HIS A 586 10.86 1.90 5.19
N VAL A 587 10.29 2.92 4.53
CA VAL A 587 10.88 4.27 4.45
C VAL A 587 10.72 5.01 5.78
N SER A 588 9.60 4.85 6.49
CA SER A 588 9.41 5.42 7.82
C SER A 588 10.40 4.86 8.83
N GLY A 589 10.55 3.53 8.91
CA GLY A 589 11.53 2.90 9.79
C GLY A 589 12.96 3.22 9.37
N GLY A 590 13.28 3.16 8.08
CA GLY A 590 14.61 3.52 7.56
C GLY A 590 14.94 5.00 7.80
N GLY A 591 13.94 5.86 7.67
CA GLY A 591 13.99 7.28 7.99
C GLY A 591 14.28 7.51 9.48
N ALA A 592 13.64 6.78 10.38
CA ALA A 592 13.93 6.85 11.82
C ALA A 592 15.41 6.51 12.12
N LEU A 593 15.98 5.49 11.47
CA LEU A 593 17.40 5.16 11.65
C LEU A 593 18.33 6.26 11.13
N VAL A 594 18.01 6.87 9.97
CA VAL A 594 18.78 7.98 9.42
C VAL A 594 18.66 9.22 10.32
N MET A 595 17.46 9.48 10.85
CA MET A 595 17.23 10.57 11.80
C MET A 595 18.02 10.40 13.09
N GLN A 596 18.08 9.19 13.65
CA GLN A 596 18.90 8.85 14.81
C GLN A 596 20.37 9.23 14.58
N GLN A 597 20.93 8.86 13.42
CA GLN A 597 22.29 9.27 13.06
C GLN A 597 22.43 10.79 12.96
N LEU A 598 21.48 11.47 12.32
CA LEU A 598 21.54 12.92 12.13
C LEU A 598 21.56 13.67 13.46
N ASP A 599 20.81 13.18 14.44
CA ASP A 599 20.74 13.77 15.78
C ASP A 599 22.07 13.58 16.54
N GLU A 600 22.65 12.39 16.47
CA GLU A 600 23.92 12.08 17.16
C GLU A 600 25.15 12.73 16.53
N GLU A 601 25.22 12.76 15.19
CA GLU A 601 26.43 13.16 14.46
C GLU A 601 26.40 14.62 13.99
N PHE A 602 25.23 15.17 13.65
CA PHE A 602 25.12 16.46 12.97
C PHE A 602 24.37 17.53 13.77
N GLY A 603 23.51 17.14 14.71
CA GLY A 603 22.70 18.07 15.51
C GLY A 603 21.85 19.00 14.65
N LEU A 604 21.27 18.47 13.56
CA LEU A 604 20.36 19.22 12.69
C LEU A 604 18.95 19.22 13.29
N GLU A 605 18.24 20.33 13.13
CA GLU A 605 16.85 20.48 13.59
C GLU A 605 15.93 20.96 12.46
N GLY A 606 14.61 20.84 12.68
CA GLY A 606 13.57 21.35 11.79
C GLY A 606 13.69 20.86 10.34
N THR A 607 13.38 21.73 9.38
CA THR A 607 13.45 21.41 7.94
C THR A 607 14.83 20.89 7.50
N GLY A 608 15.92 21.36 8.14
CA GLY A 608 17.29 20.94 7.79
C GLY A 608 17.54 19.47 8.08
N ARG A 609 17.04 18.98 9.23
CA ARG A 609 17.06 17.56 9.62
C ARG A 609 16.35 16.70 8.59
N VAL A 610 15.10 17.03 8.26
CA VAL A 610 14.28 16.27 7.30
C VAL A 610 14.85 16.31 5.89
N SER A 611 15.30 17.48 5.43
CA SER A 611 15.87 17.62 4.07
C SER A 611 17.14 16.80 3.92
N MET A 612 18.00 16.77 4.94
CA MET A 612 19.21 15.96 4.93
C MET A 612 18.86 14.46 4.90
N ALA A 613 17.91 14.01 5.73
CA ALA A 613 17.46 12.62 5.74
C ALA A 613 16.88 12.19 4.37
N LYS A 614 15.97 12.98 3.80
CA LYS A 614 15.41 12.74 2.46
C LYS A 614 16.49 12.68 1.39
N ASN A 615 17.39 13.66 1.38
CA ASN A 615 18.48 13.71 0.41
C ASN A 615 19.43 12.52 0.54
N MET A 616 19.75 12.08 1.76
CA MET A 616 20.56 10.87 1.99
C MET A 616 19.84 9.67 1.39
N MET A 617 18.59 9.40 1.79
CA MET A 617 17.83 8.25 1.31
C MET A 617 17.64 8.24 -0.21
N MET A 618 17.30 9.38 -0.82
CA MET A 618 17.08 9.48 -2.26
C MET A 618 18.37 9.36 -3.07
N ASN A 619 19.45 10.05 -2.67
CA ASN A 619 20.70 10.05 -3.45
C ASN A 619 21.51 8.76 -3.32
N THR A 620 21.27 7.96 -2.27
CA THR A 620 21.93 6.65 -2.08
C THR A 620 21.08 5.48 -2.58
N SER A 621 19.92 5.78 -3.16
CA SER A 621 19.03 4.77 -3.73
C SER A 621 19.61 4.15 -5.01
N GLU A 622 19.29 2.89 -5.26
CA GLU A 622 19.69 2.20 -6.49
C GLU A 622 18.64 2.38 -7.58
N LEU A 623 19.09 2.68 -8.80
CA LEU A 623 18.15 2.95 -9.88
C LEU A 623 17.26 1.72 -10.23
N VAL A 624 15.97 1.95 -10.45
CA VAL A 624 15.03 0.94 -10.97
C VAL A 624 14.89 1.08 -12.46
N GLU A 625 15.05 -0.04 -13.17
CA GLU A 625 14.80 -0.13 -14.61
C GLU A 625 13.40 -0.72 -14.85
N PHE A 626 12.64 -0.07 -15.72
CA PHE A 626 11.34 -0.51 -16.19
C PHE A 626 11.36 -0.54 -17.72
N GLU A 627 11.15 -1.73 -18.31
CA GLU A 627 11.12 -1.94 -19.76
C GLU A 627 12.33 -1.36 -20.53
N GLY A 628 13.54 -1.47 -19.97
CA GLY A 628 14.75 -0.97 -20.62
C GLY A 628 15.07 0.51 -20.37
N SER A 629 14.29 1.18 -19.51
CA SER A 629 14.44 2.60 -19.19
C SER A 629 14.38 2.85 -17.67
N TYR A 630 15.15 3.81 -17.18
CA TYR A 630 14.99 4.28 -15.80
C TYR A 630 13.72 5.13 -15.69
N VAL A 631 12.89 4.84 -14.67
CA VAL A 631 11.60 5.49 -14.46
C VAL A 631 11.55 6.20 -13.12
N SER A 632 10.82 7.31 -13.01
CA SER A 632 10.57 7.97 -11.72
C SER A 632 9.42 7.28 -10.98
N PRO A 633 9.55 6.99 -9.66
CA PRO A 633 10.70 7.31 -8.80
C PRO A 633 11.90 6.46 -9.17
N ALA A 634 13.04 7.13 -9.31
CA ALA A 634 14.22 6.52 -9.88
C ALA A 634 14.86 5.48 -8.96
N GLY A 635 14.63 5.50 -7.64
CA GLY A 635 15.50 4.79 -6.69
C GLY A 635 14.82 3.82 -5.72
N ARG A 636 15.41 2.63 -5.54
CA ARG A 636 15.17 1.70 -4.41
C ARG A 636 15.93 2.17 -3.17
N VAL A 637 15.21 2.37 -2.07
CA VAL A 637 15.81 2.78 -0.79
C VAL A 637 16.89 1.79 -0.34
N ARG A 638 18.05 2.32 0.06
CA ARG A 638 19.15 1.58 0.67
C ARG A 638 19.55 2.25 1.97
N VAL A 639 18.94 1.81 3.07
CA VAL A 639 19.10 2.42 4.39
C VAL A 639 20.58 2.46 4.78
N ARG A 640 21.32 1.36 4.57
CA ARG A 640 22.76 1.28 4.84
C ARG A 640 23.58 2.32 4.09
N CYS A 641 23.28 2.55 2.81
CA CYS A 641 24.05 3.49 2.02
C CYS A 641 23.77 4.94 2.44
N SER A 642 22.60 5.23 3.00
CA SER A 642 22.27 6.54 3.55
C SER A 642 23.28 6.98 4.61
N PHE A 643 23.77 6.07 5.47
CA PHE A 643 24.76 6.39 6.51
C PHE A 643 26.16 6.77 5.97
N MET A 644 26.43 6.54 4.68
CA MET A 644 27.73 6.86 4.07
C MET A 644 27.73 8.29 3.51
N LEU A 645 28.28 9.23 4.29
CA LEU A 645 28.35 10.65 3.91
C LEU A 645 29.17 11.06 2.66
N PRO A 646 30.08 10.30 2.02
CA PRO A 646 30.85 10.88 0.94
C PRO A 646 30.10 10.96 -0.40
N CYS A 647 28.83 10.54 -0.50
CA CYS A 647 28.08 10.50 -1.77
C CYS A 647 27.20 11.72 -2.06
N LEU A 648 27.11 12.71 -1.17
CA LEU A 648 26.37 13.97 -1.42
C LEU A 648 27.13 14.93 -2.36
N HIS A 649 27.72 14.41 -3.45
CA HIS A 649 28.05 15.16 -4.68
C HIS A 649 28.77 14.24 -5.69
N ARG A 650 28.05 13.77 -6.71
CA ARG A 650 28.53 13.71 -8.11
C ARG A 650 27.38 13.26 -9.04
N GLN A 651 27.04 14.16 -9.96
CA GLN A 651 26.06 14.03 -11.05
C GLN A 651 24.62 14.31 -10.56
N TRP A 652 23.96 15.42 -10.89
CA TRP A 652 23.95 16.21 -12.13
C TRP A 652 24.05 17.72 -11.90
#